data_AF-A0A139I4C3-F1
#
_entry.id   AF-A0A139I4C3-F1
#
_cell.length_a   1.000
_cell.length_b   1.000
_cell.length_c   1.000
_cell.angle_alpha   90.00
_cell.angle_beta   90.00
_cell.angle_gamma   90.00
#
_symmetry.space_group_name_H-M   'P 1'
#
loop_
_entity.id
_entity.type
_entity.pdbx_description
1 polymer ?
#
loop_
_entity_poly.entity_id
_entity_poly.type
_entity_poly.pdbx_seq_one_letter_code
_entity_poly.pdbx_strand_id
1 'polypeptide(L)'
;MAQIPKMQWAQVIEKTGGPVEYKQIPVQQPGPDEVLVNIKFSGVCHTDLHAVNGDWPLPTKLPLVGGHEGAGVVVAKGDLVQDIEIGDHAGVKWINGSCLACDFCQQSDEPLCSKALLSGYTVDGSFQQYCIAKAAHVARIPKECALDAISPVLCAGITVYKGLKESGVRPGQTVAIVGAGGGLGSLAQQYAKAMGLHVIAIDSGEEKRKMSLEQLGASAFVDFATSQNLVKDVQAATEDGLGPHAVILVAVNEKPFQQAAEYVRPRGTVICIGLPAGAYLRAPVFESVIKMVNIRGSYVGNRKDSSEAIDFFRRGLIKAPFKVVGLSELQKVYDLMHKGQIAGRYVLDTSKPFFVCVQRLTMVKIATSAAASRLLRSGPVGQWASGHAQHGETSMRVLKSWSPASGHTQQDLADVESKWQETQDREQMAIASSPSDFIPSFPAIGNNTTTMKLPLPLPLLTTLALTGAVLAAPAPHAKSLVKRSFKAPAPGRTVNSPFDDINRAHRKWGWSVIVEHPSGYQSYHAQSSSAAAPVVVVVTSTYYAASGIAPLSTGSPTIETNTNATIPSYGSIASTTAYPSPSPTAGNEDGEATTTPEDYESGYLTPVHVGGQLMNLNFDTGSADLWVFSTKLSSSEVQGQSTFDPEKSSTFQEYHGASWNITYGDLSGAGGIVGFDVVDIGGSTVQKQCVELAEYVSQAMISDSDSDGILGLAFSSINTVEPQQQKTFFENVMDDLSSPLFTADLEESNGKGTYEFGKIDKSKYSGDIHYTSVDNSEGFWSLSIPSYKIGNNTASSTKCQECFPVIADTGTSLLYLEEPIVRAYYDQIDGVDEEDGLIAAPCDTPMPDLGIKIGDWYATIKGGDMFYAPSPYAGREHMCWGGLQPTLASNMGILGDVFLKQFFAVFDGGNLRFGVAEKD
;
A
#
# COMPACT_ATOMS: atom_id res chain seq x y z
N MET A 1 10.36 -28.21 -23.41
CA MET A 1 9.61 -26.97 -23.72
C MET A 1 8.54 -27.29 -24.74
N ALA A 2 7.42 -26.57 -24.76
CA ALA A 2 6.45 -26.68 -25.86
C ALA A 2 7.00 -25.99 -27.13
N GLN A 3 6.67 -26.50 -28.32
CA GLN A 3 7.10 -25.89 -29.57
C GLN A 3 6.29 -24.61 -29.84
N ILE A 4 6.95 -23.45 -29.81
CA ILE A 4 6.33 -22.16 -30.13
C ILE A 4 6.00 -22.15 -31.64
N PRO A 5 4.73 -21.91 -32.05
CA PRO A 5 4.36 -21.89 -33.45
C PRO A 5 4.82 -20.60 -34.13
N LYS A 6 4.98 -20.61 -35.46
CA LYS A 6 5.35 -19.40 -36.23
C LYS A 6 4.16 -18.45 -36.48
N MET A 7 2.94 -18.99 -36.45
CA MET A 7 1.68 -18.28 -36.68
C MET A 7 0.71 -18.61 -35.55
N GLN A 8 -0.17 -17.67 -35.23
CA GLN A 8 -1.16 -17.74 -34.17
C GLN A 8 -2.48 -17.10 -34.62
N TRP A 9 -3.58 -17.41 -33.94
CA TRP A 9 -4.85 -16.70 -34.12
C TRP A 9 -4.94 -15.45 -33.25
N ALA A 10 -5.51 -14.38 -33.81
CA ALA A 10 -5.75 -13.12 -33.13
C ALA A 10 -7.02 -12.42 -33.65
N GLN A 11 -7.54 -11.48 -32.86
CA GLN A 11 -8.54 -10.50 -33.29
C GLN A 11 -7.83 -9.18 -33.62
N VAL A 12 -7.85 -8.78 -34.89
CA VAL A 12 -7.06 -7.66 -35.40
C VAL A 12 -7.96 -6.50 -35.83
N ILE A 13 -7.58 -5.29 -35.43
CA ILE A 13 -8.16 -4.02 -35.85
C ILE A 13 -7.27 -3.45 -36.96
N GLU A 14 -7.75 -3.45 -38.21
CA GLU A 14 -7.06 -2.83 -39.35
C GLU A 14 -7.35 -1.31 -39.46
N LYS A 15 -8.45 -0.85 -38.87
CA LYS A 15 -8.91 0.54 -38.94
C LYS A 15 -9.73 0.92 -37.72
N THR A 16 -9.50 2.11 -37.18
CA THR A 16 -10.33 2.76 -36.15
C THR A 16 -11.81 2.80 -36.55
N GLY A 17 -12.69 2.38 -35.63
CA GLY A 17 -14.13 2.22 -35.85
C GLY A 17 -14.51 1.07 -36.80
N GLY A 18 -13.55 0.22 -37.18
CA GLY A 18 -13.79 -1.00 -37.95
C GLY A 18 -14.11 -2.22 -37.07
N PRO A 19 -14.65 -3.30 -37.65
CA PRO A 19 -14.83 -4.56 -36.94
C PRO A 19 -13.48 -5.23 -36.63
N VAL A 20 -13.45 -6.12 -35.65
CA VAL A 20 -12.28 -7.00 -35.42
C VAL A 20 -12.28 -8.19 -36.38
N GLU A 21 -11.12 -8.45 -37.00
CA GLU A 21 -10.90 -9.57 -37.90
C GLU A 21 -10.23 -10.74 -37.17
N TYR A 22 -10.95 -11.87 -37.04
CA TYR A 22 -10.37 -13.11 -36.52
C TYR A 22 -9.53 -13.81 -37.59
N LYS A 23 -8.20 -13.67 -37.52
CA LYS A 23 -7.26 -14.19 -38.54
C LYS A 23 -5.94 -14.66 -37.94
N GLN A 24 -5.10 -15.27 -38.79
CA GLN A 24 -3.76 -15.66 -38.40
C GLN A 24 -2.75 -14.52 -38.59
N ILE A 25 -1.90 -14.32 -37.58
CA ILE A 25 -0.77 -13.39 -37.58
C ILE A 25 0.52 -14.11 -37.12
N PRO A 26 1.72 -13.57 -37.38
CA PRO A 26 2.96 -14.13 -36.85
C PRO A 26 3.00 -14.15 -35.32
N VAL A 27 3.74 -15.10 -34.75
CA VAL A 27 4.14 -15.05 -33.33
C VAL A 27 5.41 -14.22 -33.21
N GLN A 28 5.33 -13.15 -32.42
CA GLN A 28 6.46 -12.26 -32.13
C GLN A 28 7.49 -13.00 -31.25
N GLN A 29 8.77 -12.66 -31.38
CA GLN A 29 9.82 -13.13 -30.47
C GLN A 29 10.06 -12.04 -29.41
N PRO A 30 10.30 -12.40 -28.13
CA PRO A 30 10.60 -11.40 -27.11
C PRO A 30 11.94 -10.73 -27.36
N GLY A 31 11.98 -9.41 -27.16
CA GLY A 31 13.23 -8.67 -26.96
C GLY A 31 13.92 -9.02 -25.63
N PRO A 32 15.10 -8.45 -25.36
CA PRO A 32 15.95 -8.85 -24.23
C PRO A 32 15.30 -8.72 -22.85
N ASP A 33 14.38 -7.77 -22.68
CA ASP A 33 13.65 -7.43 -21.44
C ASP A 33 12.17 -7.88 -21.45
N GLU A 34 11.80 -8.78 -22.37
CA GLU A 34 10.42 -9.19 -22.63
C GLU A 34 10.15 -10.66 -22.32
N VAL A 35 8.88 -10.96 -22.06
CA VAL A 35 8.35 -12.32 -21.98
C VAL A 35 7.31 -12.55 -23.09
N LEU A 36 7.36 -13.73 -23.70
CA LEU A 36 6.30 -14.22 -24.58
C LEU A 36 5.31 -15.04 -23.75
N VAL A 37 4.12 -14.48 -23.55
CA VAL A 37 3.05 -15.10 -22.76
C VAL A 37 2.07 -15.80 -23.69
N ASN A 38 1.95 -17.12 -23.56
CA ASN A 38 0.89 -17.92 -24.16
C ASN A 38 -0.41 -17.67 -23.38
N ILE A 39 -1.15 -16.64 -23.79
CA ILE A 39 -2.43 -16.22 -23.21
C ILE A 39 -3.38 -17.41 -23.28
N LYS A 40 -4.06 -17.73 -22.17
CA LYS A 40 -5.13 -18.74 -22.10
C LYS A 40 -6.50 -18.08 -22.07
N PHE A 41 -6.60 -16.98 -21.33
CA PHE A 41 -7.82 -16.22 -21.16
C PHE A 41 -7.55 -14.73 -21.24
N SER A 42 -8.48 -13.96 -21.81
CA SER A 42 -8.45 -12.50 -21.75
C SER A 42 -9.79 -11.96 -21.31
N GLY A 43 -9.81 -11.03 -20.36
CA GLY A 43 -11.01 -10.27 -20.03
C GLY A 43 -11.32 -9.29 -21.17
N VAL A 44 -12.55 -8.77 -21.18
CA VAL A 44 -13.02 -7.75 -22.13
C VAL A 44 -13.74 -6.65 -21.36
N CYS A 45 -13.33 -5.39 -21.54
CA CYS A 45 -14.02 -4.26 -20.92
C CYS A 45 -14.10 -3.02 -21.84
N HIS A 46 -14.77 -1.97 -21.37
CA HIS A 46 -15.10 -0.80 -22.22
C HIS A 46 -13.87 -0.02 -22.71
N THR A 47 -12.71 -0.14 -22.03
CA THR A 47 -11.43 0.37 -22.53
C THR A 47 -11.07 -0.22 -23.90
N ASP A 48 -11.30 -1.51 -24.12
CA ASP A 48 -11.02 -2.15 -25.42
C ASP A 48 -11.91 -1.58 -26.53
N LEU A 49 -13.16 -1.23 -26.19
CA LEU A 49 -14.12 -0.66 -27.13
C LEU A 49 -13.78 0.80 -27.48
N HIS A 50 -13.37 1.61 -26.50
CA HIS A 50 -12.85 2.96 -26.74
C HIS A 50 -11.56 2.96 -27.58
N ALA A 51 -10.69 1.96 -27.39
CA ALA A 51 -9.49 1.75 -28.20
C ALA A 51 -9.83 1.43 -29.68
N VAL A 52 -10.81 0.56 -29.92
CA VAL A 52 -11.32 0.24 -31.27
C VAL A 52 -11.92 1.47 -31.94
N ASN A 53 -12.76 2.23 -31.22
CA ASN A 53 -13.49 3.38 -31.77
C ASN A 53 -12.63 4.64 -31.96
N GLY A 54 -11.53 4.77 -31.21
CA GLY A 54 -10.71 5.99 -31.18
C GLY A 54 -11.36 7.13 -30.39
N ASP A 55 -12.11 6.80 -29.34
CA ASP A 55 -12.89 7.77 -28.53
C ASP A 55 -12.00 8.69 -27.66
N TRP A 56 -10.70 8.40 -27.56
CA TRP A 56 -9.74 9.09 -26.70
C TRP A 56 -8.68 9.86 -27.50
N PRO A 57 -8.16 11.01 -27.01
CA PRO A 57 -7.26 11.90 -27.74
C PRO A 57 -5.80 11.41 -27.83
N LEU A 58 -5.58 10.09 -27.82
CA LEU A 58 -4.25 9.46 -27.91
C LEU A 58 -4.15 8.62 -29.20
N PRO A 59 -3.03 8.67 -29.96
CA PRO A 59 -2.88 7.87 -31.16
C PRO A 59 -2.84 6.36 -30.87
N THR A 60 -3.88 5.64 -31.32
CA THR A 60 -3.91 4.18 -31.33
C THR A 60 -2.99 3.62 -32.43
N LYS A 61 -2.28 2.52 -32.15
CA LYS A 61 -1.53 1.74 -33.16
C LYS A 61 -2.51 1.16 -34.19
N LEU A 62 -2.09 1.05 -35.46
CA LEU A 62 -2.74 0.21 -36.48
C LEU A 62 -1.69 -0.49 -37.37
N PRO A 63 -1.92 -1.75 -37.81
CA PRO A 63 -2.93 -2.66 -37.29
C PRO A 63 -2.61 -3.07 -35.84
N LEU A 64 -3.65 -3.45 -35.10
CA LEU A 64 -3.57 -3.67 -33.65
C LEU A 64 -4.35 -4.92 -33.22
N VAL A 65 -3.74 -5.74 -32.38
CA VAL A 65 -4.47 -6.69 -31.53
C VAL A 65 -4.91 -5.97 -30.26
N GLY A 66 -6.20 -5.97 -29.93
CA GLY A 66 -6.72 -5.36 -28.69
C GLY A 66 -6.45 -6.21 -27.41
N GLY A 67 -7.02 -5.80 -26.28
CA GLY A 67 -7.04 -6.59 -25.05
C GLY A 67 -5.95 -6.23 -24.05
N HIS A 68 -6.32 -6.12 -22.77
CA HIS A 68 -5.42 -5.70 -21.68
C HIS A 68 -5.73 -6.39 -20.34
N GLU A 69 -6.42 -7.52 -20.38
CA GLU A 69 -6.86 -8.34 -19.24
C GLU A 69 -6.41 -9.81 -19.42
N GLY A 70 -5.20 -10.01 -19.96
CA GLY A 70 -4.72 -11.30 -20.47
C GLY A 70 -3.98 -12.15 -19.45
N ALA A 71 -4.51 -13.30 -19.08
CA ALA A 71 -3.88 -14.28 -18.19
C ALA A 71 -3.34 -15.48 -19.00
N GLY A 72 -2.07 -15.84 -18.78
CA GLY A 72 -1.41 -16.88 -19.57
C GLY A 72 -0.17 -17.50 -18.92
N VAL A 73 0.58 -18.22 -19.74
CA VAL A 73 1.79 -18.97 -19.33
C VAL A 73 3.01 -18.46 -20.10
N VAL A 74 4.09 -18.12 -19.41
CA VAL A 74 5.37 -17.71 -20.04
C VAL A 74 5.95 -18.90 -20.82
N VAL A 75 6.22 -18.72 -22.12
CA VAL A 75 6.77 -19.78 -23.00
C VAL A 75 8.16 -19.46 -23.56
N ALA A 76 8.55 -18.18 -23.56
CA ALA A 76 9.92 -17.73 -23.79
C ALA A 76 10.15 -16.41 -23.04
N LYS A 77 11.43 -16.09 -22.80
CA LYS A 77 11.88 -14.83 -22.19
C LYS A 77 13.17 -14.35 -22.87
N GLY A 78 13.43 -13.04 -22.84
CA GLY A 78 14.70 -12.46 -23.28
C GLY A 78 15.83 -12.68 -22.29
N ASP A 79 17.07 -12.51 -22.76
CA ASP A 79 18.30 -12.86 -22.00
C ASP A 79 18.55 -11.99 -20.74
N LEU A 80 17.86 -10.85 -20.59
CA LEU A 80 17.95 -10.00 -19.39
C LEU A 80 16.88 -10.34 -18.33
N VAL A 81 15.95 -11.24 -18.63
CA VAL A 81 14.85 -11.61 -17.73
C VAL A 81 15.31 -12.70 -16.76
N GLN A 82 15.77 -12.29 -15.57
CA GLN A 82 16.31 -13.19 -14.54
C GLN A 82 15.26 -13.61 -13.49
N ASP A 83 14.18 -12.85 -13.34
CA ASP A 83 13.25 -12.90 -12.21
C ASP A 83 11.93 -13.64 -12.52
N ILE A 84 11.74 -14.10 -13.76
CA ILE A 84 10.57 -14.83 -14.25
C ILE A 84 11.05 -16.05 -15.04
N GLU A 85 10.40 -17.21 -14.91
CA GLU A 85 10.81 -18.46 -15.57
C GLU A 85 9.83 -19.00 -16.61
N ILE A 86 10.38 -19.81 -17.54
CA ILE A 86 9.57 -20.47 -18.56
C ILE A 86 8.64 -21.49 -17.90
N GLY A 87 7.33 -21.26 -18.06
CA GLY A 87 6.26 -22.00 -17.41
C GLY A 87 5.51 -21.20 -16.36
N ASP A 88 5.97 -20.02 -15.93
CA ASP A 88 5.26 -19.17 -14.95
C ASP A 88 3.91 -18.69 -15.45
N HIS A 89 2.99 -18.37 -14.53
CA HIS A 89 1.73 -17.71 -14.90
C HIS A 89 1.92 -16.20 -14.86
N ALA A 90 1.56 -15.52 -15.96
CA ALA A 90 1.78 -14.09 -16.15
C ALA A 90 0.50 -13.40 -16.64
N GLY A 91 0.27 -12.19 -16.13
CA GLY A 91 -0.83 -11.31 -16.52
C GLY A 91 -0.35 -10.11 -17.32
N VAL A 92 -0.82 -9.99 -18.56
CA VAL A 92 -0.66 -8.81 -19.41
C VAL A 92 -1.77 -7.81 -19.05
N LYS A 93 -1.35 -6.69 -18.46
CA LYS A 93 -2.20 -5.59 -17.97
C LYS A 93 -2.25 -4.44 -18.99
N TRP A 94 -3.03 -3.40 -18.69
CA TRP A 94 -3.05 -2.13 -19.43
C TRP A 94 -1.65 -1.53 -19.62
N ILE A 95 -0.89 -1.31 -18.54
CA ILE A 95 0.52 -0.94 -18.67
C ILE A 95 1.31 -2.20 -19.07
N ASN A 96 1.82 -2.18 -20.31
CA ASN A 96 2.71 -3.20 -20.86
C ASN A 96 4.18 -2.90 -20.51
N GLY A 97 4.53 -1.62 -20.38
CA GLY A 97 5.88 -1.13 -20.15
C GLY A 97 5.94 0.37 -19.84
N SER A 98 7.08 0.84 -19.34
CA SER A 98 7.39 2.25 -19.10
C SER A 98 8.88 2.52 -19.39
N CYS A 99 9.37 3.75 -19.19
CA CYS A 99 10.81 4.02 -19.37
C CYS A 99 11.68 3.65 -18.16
N LEU A 100 11.08 3.30 -17.01
CA LEU A 100 11.76 2.97 -15.75
C LEU A 100 12.75 4.02 -15.20
N ALA A 101 12.84 5.22 -15.80
CA ALA A 101 13.93 6.18 -15.57
C ALA A 101 13.47 7.66 -15.55
N CYS A 102 12.17 7.92 -15.40
CA CYS A 102 11.66 9.26 -15.03
C CYS A 102 11.10 9.24 -13.62
N ASP A 103 10.89 10.43 -13.06
CA ASP A 103 10.49 10.70 -11.68
C ASP A 103 9.26 9.85 -11.28
N PHE A 104 8.24 9.79 -12.15
CA PHE A 104 7.06 8.95 -11.96
C PHE A 104 7.39 7.45 -11.89
N CYS A 105 8.29 6.95 -12.73
CA CYS A 105 8.68 5.54 -12.70
C CYS A 105 9.52 5.19 -11.47
N GLN A 106 10.35 6.11 -10.99
CA GLN A 106 11.14 5.95 -9.78
C GLN A 106 10.24 5.90 -8.54
N GLN A 107 9.17 6.71 -8.51
CA GLN A 107 8.13 6.70 -7.47
C GLN A 107 7.10 5.55 -7.64
N SER A 108 7.30 4.63 -8.58
CA SER A 108 6.34 3.55 -8.92
C SER A 108 4.94 4.03 -9.34
N ASP A 109 4.83 5.23 -9.89
CA ASP A 109 3.69 5.75 -10.66
C ASP A 109 3.92 5.58 -12.17
N GLU A 110 4.35 4.38 -12.60
CA GLU A 110 4.58 4.10 -14.01
C GLU A 110 3.36 4.36 -14.94
N PRO A 111 2.09 4.28 -14.50
CA PRO A 111 0.94 4.72 -15.29
C PRO A 111 0.96 6.20 -15.73
N LEU A 112 1.75 7.06 -15.07
CA LEU A 112 1.92 8.47 -15.43
C LEU A 112 3.13 8.72 -16.36
N CYS A 113 3.86 7.67 -16.73
CA CYS A 113 5.02 7.75 -17.61
C CYS A 113 4.66 8.26 -19.02
N SER A 114 5.26 9.37 -19.45
CA SER A 114 5.11 9.95 -20.80
C SER A 114 5.61 9.06 -21.95
N LYS A 115 6.23 7.92 -21.62
CA LYS A 115 6.68 6.85 -22.54
C LYS A 115 6.02 5.50 -22.22
N ALA A 116 4.85 5.49 -21.60
CA ALA A 116 4.13 4.25 -21.28
C ALA A 116 3.75 3.46 -22.55
N LEU A 117 3.94 2.15 -22.50
CA LEU A 117 3.46 1.21 -23.50
C LEU A 117 2.15 0.59 -23.00
N LEU A 118 1.12 0.61 -23.84
CA LEU A 118 -0.26 0.32 -23.47
C LEU A 118 -0.75 -0.88 -24.26
N SER A 119 -1.00 -2.00 -23.56
CA SER A 119 -1.49 -3.25 -24.16
C SER A 119 -2.84 -3.03 -24.83
N GLY A 120 -2.98 -3.45 -26.08
CA GLY A 120 -4.22 -3.27 -26.82
C GLY A 120 -4.49 -1.81 -27.21
N TYR A 121 -3.46 -0.95 -27.23
CA TYR A 121 -3.59 0.45 -27.64
C TYR A 121 -2.35 0.99 -28.38
N THR A 122 -1.17 1.05 -27.74
CA THR A 122 0.09 1.46 -28.39
C THR A 122 0.96 0.25 -28.77
N VAL A 123 0.78 -0.89 -28.10
CA VAL A 123 1.36 -2.20 -28.45
C VAL A 123 0.26 -3.26 -28.53
N ASP A 124 0.57 -4.41 -29.14
CA ASP A 124 -0.41 -5.50 -29.29
C ASP A 124 -0.79 -6.11 -27.95
N GLY A 125 -2.10 -6.29 -27.75
CA GLY A 125 -2.72 -6.74 -26.52
C GLY A 125 -2.96 -8.24 -26.41
N SER A 126 -3.86 -8.61 -25.51
CA SER A 126 -4.15 -9.99 -25.12
C SER A 126 -5.20 -10.74 -25.96
N PHE A 127 -5.78 -10.13 -27.00
CA PHE A 127 -6.71 -10.81 -27.92
C PHE A 127 -6.00 -11.64 -29.02
N GLN A 128 -4.97 -12.37 -28.62
CA GLN A 128 -4.17 -13.30 -29.42
C GLN A 128 -3.67 -14.46 -28.54
N GLN A 129 -3.17 -15.53 -29.16
CA GLN A 129 -2.72 -16.72 -28.42
C GLN A 129 -1.34 -16.55 -27.75
N TYR A 130 -0.49 -15.66 -28.27
CA TYR A 130 0.87 -15.37 -27.81
C TYR A 130 1.11 -13.86 -27.82
N CYS A 131 1.29 -13.25 -26.66
CA CYS A 131 1.43 -11.81 -26.46
C CYS A 131 2.81 -11.45 -25.91
N ILE A 132 3.33 -10.28 -26.26
CA ILE A 132 4.58 -9.71 -25.74
C ILE A 132 4.27 -8.75 -24.60
N ALA A 133 5.03 -8.82 -23.52
CA ALA A 133 5.01 -7.84 -22.43
C ALA A 133 6.40 -7.66 -21.81
N LYS A 134 6.69 -6.46 -21.28
CA LYS A 134 7.93 -6.24 -20.50
C LYS A 134 7.90 -7.06 -19.22
N ALA A 135 8.99 -7.75 -18.93
CA ALA A 135 9.11 -8.62 -17.75
C ALA A 135 8.85 -7.84 -16.45
N ALA A 136 9.37 -6.62 -16.35
CA ALA A 136 9.17 -5.75 -15.18
C ALA A 136 7.69 -5.39 -14.90
N HIS A 137 6.79 -5.49 -15.89
CA HIS A 137 5.42 -4.98 -15.79
C HIS A 137 4.33 -6.06 -15.74
N VAL A 138 4.61 -7.30 -16.18
CA VAL A 138 3.62 -8.38 -16.08
C VAL A 138 3.21 -8.63 -14.63
N ALA A 139 1.93 -8.92 -14.42
CA ALA A 139 1.46 -9.40 -13.14
C ALA A 139 1.97 -10.83 -12.92
N ARG A 140 2.66 -11.07 -11.80
CA ARG A 140 3.01 -12.42 -11.33
C ARG A 140 1.73 -13.09 -10.82
N ILE A 141 1.28 -14.15 -11.49
CA ILE A 141 0.05 -14.86 -11.12
C ILE A 141 0.42 -16.13 -10.33
N PRO A 142 -0.14 -16.36 -9.13
CA PRO A 142 0.06 -17.60 -8.38
C PRO A 142 -0.40 -18.85 -9.16
N LYS A 143 0.19 -20.01 -8.86
CA LYS A 143 -0.09 -21.26 -9.61
C LYS A 143 -1.48 -21.81 -9.35
N GLU A 144 -2.01 -21.57 -8.16
CA GLU A 144 -3.34 -21.91 -7.69
C GLU A 144 -4.45 -21.01 -8.28
N CYS A 145 -4.12 -19.84 -8.85
CA CYS A 145 -5.10 -18.92 -9.42
C CYS A 145 -5.58 -19.40 -10.80
N ALA A 146 -6.88 -19.70 -10.90
CA ALA A 146 -7.53 -20.03 -12.17
C ALA A 146 -7.43 -18.86 -13.18
N LEU A 147 -6.84 -19.12 -14.34
CA LEU A 147 -6.45 -18.08 -15.31
C LEU A 147 -7.65 -17.35 -15.93
N ASP A 148 -8.79 -18.01 -16.06
CA ASP A 148 -10.05 -17.40 -16.53
C ASP A 148 -10.65 -16.45 -15.47
N ALA A 149 -10.62 -16.85 -14.20
CA ALA A 149 -11.21 -16.10 -13.10
C ALA A 149 -10.33 -14.92 -12.61
N ILE A 150 -9.01 -15.01 -12.74
CA ILE A 150 -8.09 -13.89 -12.43
C ILE A 150 -8.03 -12.86 -13.56
N SER A 151 -8.32 -13.24 -14.81
CA SER A 151 -8.21 -12.33 -15.97
C SER A 151 -8.99 -11.00 -15.78
N PRO A 152 -10.25 -10.99 -15.27
CA PRO A 152 -11.02 -9.79 -14.97
C PRO A 152 -10.46 -8.90 -13.85
N VAL A 153 -9.51 -9.41 -13.06
CA VAL A 153 -8.82 -8.68 -11.99
C VAL A 153 -7.68 -7.82 -12.57
N LEU A 154 -7.02 -8.28 -13.63
CA LEU A 154 -5.79 -7.69 -14.21
C LEU A 154 -5.94 -6.24 -14.76
N CYS A 155 -7.17 -5.78 -14.98
CA CYS A 155 -7.47 -4.36 -15.13
C CYS A 155 -8.40 -3.93 -14.00
N ALA A 156 -9.70 -4.12 -14.18
CA ALA A 156 -10.74 -3.56 -13.32
C ALA A 156 -10.67 -3.97 -11.84
N GLY A 157 -10.04 -5.09 -11.46
CA GLY A 157 -9.82 -5.44 -10.05
C GLY A 157 -8.72 -4.58 -9.43
N ILE A 158 -7.56 -4.49 -10.08
CA ILE A 158 -6.45 -3.61 -9.69
C ILE A 158 -6.91 -2.14 -9.69
N THR A 159 -7.66 -1.71 -10.71
CA THR A 159 -8.18 -0.34 -10.83
C THR A 159 -9.10 0.05 -9.66
N VAL A 160 -10.06 -0.80 -9.27
CA VAL A 160 -10.96 -0.45 -8.13
C VAL A 160 -10.26 -0.60 -6.78
N TYR A 161 -9.27 -1.50 -6.66
CA TYR A 161 -8.44 -1.61 -5.46
C TYR A 161 -7.56 -0.36 -5.27
N LYS A 162 -6.86 0.10 -6.31
CA LYS A 162 -6.13 1.39 -6.31
C LYS A 162 -7.10 2.56 -6.04
N GLY A 163 -8.28 2.57 -6.65
CA GLY A 163 -9.30 3.60 -6.40
C GLY A 163 -9.82 3.64 -4.96
N LEU A 164 -9.88 2.50 -4.25
CA LEU A 164 -10.17 2.46 -2.83
C LEU A 164 -8.99 3.00 -2.00
N LYS A 165 -7.74 2.64 -2.33
CA LYS A 165 -6.53 3.23 -1.69
C LYS A 165 -6.47 4.76 -1.86
N GLU A 166 -6.68 5.27 -3.08
CA GLU A 166 -6.67 6.72 -3.36
C GLU A 166 -7.79 7.50 -2.63
N SER A 167 -8.84 6.83 -2.14
CA SER A 167 -9.91 7.50 -1.40
C SER A 167 -9.54 7.89 0.03
N GLY A 168 -8.51 7.26 0.61
CA GLY A 168 -8.11 7.45 2.02
C GLY A 168 -9.07 6.85 3.05
N VAL A 169 -10.07 6.09 2.61
CA VAL A 169 -11.11 5.51 3.47
C VAL A 169 -10.55 4.41 4.38
N ARG A 170 -10.92 4.44 5.66
CA ARG A 170 -10.43 3.53 6.72
C ARG A 170 -11.45 2.43 7.04
N PRO A 171 -11.06 1.27 7.62
CA PRO A 171 -11.99 0.27 8.13
C PRO A 171 -13.09 0.87 9.01
N GLY A 172 -14.30 0.31 8.95
CA GLY A 172 -15.51 0.86 9.60
C GLY A 172 -16.14 2.05 8.88
N GLN A 173 -15.43 2.75 7.99
CA GLN A 173 -16.00 3.88 7.25
C GLN A 173 -16.85 3.43 6.03
N THR A 174 -17.83 4.26 5.69
CA THR A 174 -18.74 4.00 4.57
C THR A 174 -18.23 4.56 3.24
N VAL A 175 -18.15 3.72 2.22
CA VAL A 175 -17.90 4.07 0.82
C VAL A 175 -19.17 3.90 -0.03
N ALA A 176 -19.48 4.87 -0.88
CA ALA A 176 -20.52 4.75 -1.90
C ALA A 176 -19.92 4.38 -3.26
N ILE A 177 -20.50 3.41 -3.95
CA ILE A 177 -19.99 2.88 -5.22
C ILE A 177 -21.03 3.13 -6.30
N VAL A 178 -20.69 3.91 -7.34
CA VAL A 178 -21.65 4.34 -8.37
C VAL A 178 -21.46 3.55 -9.66
N GLY A 179 -22.52 2.86 -10.08
CA GLY A 179 -22.43 1.75 -11.03
C GLY A 179 -22.14 0.41 -10.33
N ALA A 180 -22.61 0.25 -9.09
CA ALA A 180 -22.27 -0.85 -8.19
C ALA A 180 -22.54 -2.25 -8.76
N GLY A 181 -23.57 -2.43 -9.59
CA GLY A 181 -23.89 -3.71 -10.21
C GLY A 181 -23.21 -3.95 -11.56
N GLY A 182 -22.31 -3.06 -12.00
CA GLY A 182 -21.47 -3.25 -13.18
C GLY A 182 -20.25 -4.14 -12.93
N GLY A 183 -19.49 -4.45 -13.99
CA GLY A 183 -18.30 -5.32 -13.91
C GLY A 183 -17.13 -4.76 -13.10
N LEU A 184 -17.01 -3.43 -12.96
CA LEU A 184 -16.09 -2.77 -12.03
C LEU A 184 -16.71 -2.70 -10.62
N GLY A 185 -17.94 -2.18 -10.53
CA GLY A 185 -18.64 -1.97 -9.25
C GLY A 185 -18.77 -3.25 -8.41
N SER A 186 -19.08 -4.38 -9.05
CA SER A 186 -19.19 -5.67 -8.36
C SER A 186 -17.87 -6.21 -7.81
N LEU A 187 -16.71 -5.79 -8.34
CA LEU A 187 -15.42 -6.01 -7.69
C LEU A 187 -15.17 -4.97 -6.61
N ALA A 188 -15.48 -3.70 -6.85
CA ALA A 188 -15.30 -2.64 -5.85
C ALA A 188 -16.06 -2.93 -4.55
N GLN A 189 -17.29 -3.46 -4.63
CA GLN A 189 -18.05 -3.92 -3.45
C GLN A 189 -17.30 -5.00 -2.66
N GLN A 190 -16.64 -5.95 -3.36
CA GLN A 190 -15.93 -7.06 -2.73
C GLN A 190 -14.59 -6.63 -2.12
N TYR A 191 -13.81 -5.79 -2.81
CA TYR A 191 -12.59 -5.20 -2.25
C TYR A 191 -12.92 -4.32 -1.04
N ALA A 192 -13.91 -3.44 -1.14
CA ALA A 192 -14.32 -2.57 -0.03
C ALA A 192 -14.70 -3.39 1.21
N LYS A 193 -15.53 -4.43 1.05
CA LYS A 193 -15.90 -5.34 2.15
C LYS A 193 -14.70 -6.12 2.70
N ALA A 194 -13.78 -6.57 1.84
CA ALA A 194 -12.56 -7.26 2.26
C ALA A 194 -11.53 -6.34 2.93
N MET A 195 -11.65 -5.02 2.74
CA MET A 195 -10.91 -3.94 3.40
C MET A 195 -11.65 -3.40 4.65
N GLY A 196 -12.72 -4.07 5.10
CA GLY A 196 -13.47 -3.70 6.31
C GLY A 196 -14.39 -2.49 6.17
N LEU A 197 -14.74 -2.08 4.95
CA LEU A 197 -15.57 -0.89 4.69
C LEU A 197 -17.06 -1.23 4.63
N HIS A 198 -17.90 -0.28 5.04
CA HIS A 198 -19.34 -0.33 4.78
C HIS A 198 -19.64 0.18 3.36
N VAL A 199 -20.58 -0.46 2.65
CA VAL A 199 -20.77 -0.22 1.21
C VAL A 199 -22.19 0.21 0.90
N ILE A 200 -22.36 1.44 0.38
CA ILE A 200 -23.59 1.90 -0.27
C ILE A 200 -23.49 1.62 -1.77
N ALA A 201 -24.33 0.72 -2.27
CA ALA A 201 -24.39 0.40 -3.69
C ALA A 201 -25.36 1.34 -4.43
N ILE A 202 -24.88 2.09 -5.42
CA ILE A 202 -25.71 2.99 -6.25
C ILE A 202 -25.75 2.43 -7.68
N ASP A 203 -26.90 1.91 -8.08
CA ASP A 203 -27.19 1.43 -9.44
C ASP A 203 -28.72 1.46 -9.66
N SER A 204 -29.29 0.64 -10.56
CA SER A 204 -30.75 0.48 -10.69
C SER A 204 -31.15 -0.92 -11.15
N GLY A 205 -32.31 -1.39 -10.70
CA GLY A 205 -32.94 -2.66 -11.09
C GLY A 205 -32.73 -3.81 -10.10
N GLU A 206 -33.77 -4.62 -9.92
CA GLU A 206 -33.87 -5.59 -8.82
C GLU A 206 -32.78 -6.68 -8.84
N GLU A 207 -32.31 -7.12 -10.02
CA GLU A 207 -31.21 -8.09 -10.12
C GLU A 207 -29.91 -7.55 -9.50
N LYS A 208 -29.58 -6.28 -9.80
CA LYS A 208 -28.39 -5.60 -9.26
C LYS A 208 -28.55 -5.27 -7.78
N ARG A 209 -29.76 -4.87 -7.36
CA ARG A 209 -30.11 -4.68 -5.95
C ARG A 209 -29.88 -5.96 -5.16
N LYS A 210 -30.45 -7.06 -5.64
CA LYS A 210 -30.33 -8.39 -5.03
C LYS A 210 -28.89 -8.87 -4.95
N MET A 211 -28.12 -8.76 -6.05
CA MET A 211 -26.69 -9.10 -6.06
C MET A 211 -25.92 -8.28 -5.02
N SER A 212 -26.12 -6.96 -4.99
CA SER A 212 -25.37 -6.06 -4.10
C SER A 212 -25.68 -6.34 -2.62
N LEU A 213 -26.95 -6.46 -2.25
CA LEU A 213 -27.37 -6.68 -0.86
C LEU A 213 -27.14 -8.12 -0.39
N GLU A 214 -27.60 -9.13 -1.14
CA GLU A 214 -27.63 -10.53 -0.67
C GLU A 214 -26.33 -11.30 -0.93
N GLN A 215 -25.58 -10.96 -1.98
CA GLN A 215 -24.42 -11.75 -2.43
C GLN A 215 -23.09 -11.05 -2.12
N LEU A 216 -23.01 -9.75 -2.41
CA LEU A 216 -21.79 -8.96 -2.20
C LEU A 216 -21.77 -8.39 -0.77
N GLY A 217 -22.92 -7.99 -0.23
CA GLY A 217 -23.08 -7.53 1.15
C GLY A 217 -22.90 -6.03 1.33
N ALA A 218 -23.42 -5.23 0.39
CA ALA A 218 -23.66 -3.81 0.59
C ALA A 218 -24.65 -3.60 1.76
N SER A 219 -24.39 -2.61 2.62
CA SER A 219 -25.28 -2.25 3.74
C SER A 219 -26.54 -1.53 3.26
N ALA A 220 -26.46 -0.82 2.13
CA ALA A 220 -27.59 -0.17 1.48
C ALA A 220 -27.51 -0.26 -0.04
N PHE A 221 -28.67 -0.16 -0.71
CA PHE A 221 -28.77 -0.01 -2.16
C PHE A 221 -29.71 1.16 -2.49
N VAL A 222 -29.22 2.13 -3.26
CA VAL A 222 -29.99 3.30 -3.68
C VAL A 222 -30.24 3.20 -5.19
N ASP A 223 -31.51 3.01 -5.56
CA ASP A 223 -31.92 2.86 -6.96
C ASP A 223 -32.09 4.23 -7.64
N PHE A 224 -31.18 4.60 -8.56
CA PHE A 224 -31.18 5.92 -9.17
C PHE A 224 -32.36 6.20 -10.13
N ALA A 225 -33.15 5.19 -10.51
CA ALA A 225 -34.29 5.35 -11.40
C ALA A 225 -35.63 5.53 -10.65
N THR A 226 -35.70 5.10 -9.38
CA THR A 226 -36.88 5.28 -8.52
C THR A 226 -36.70 6.36 -7.45
N SER A 227 -35.45 6.63 -7.05
CA SER A 227 -35.07 7.73 -6.16
C SER A 227 -35.65 9.07 -6.62
N GLN A 228 -36.30 9.79 -5.71
CA GLN A 228 -36.79 11.15 -5.95
C GLN A 228 -35.74 12.22 -5.63
N ASN A 229 -34.77 11.91 -4.75
CA ASN A 229 -33.65 12.78 -4.43
C ASN A 229 -32.41 11.94 -4.08
N LEU A 230 -31.64 11.55 -5.10
CA LEU A 230 -30.46 10.69 -4.96
C LEU A 230 -29.45 11.21 -3.93
N VAL A 231 -29.30 12.53 -3.82
CA VAL A 231 -28.37 13.16 -2.87
C VAL A 231 -28.81 12.88 -1.43
N LYS A 232 -30.11 13.02 -1.14
CA LYS A 232 -30.67 12.74 0.19
C LYS A 232 -30.78 11.25 0.49
N ASP A 233 -31.10 10.43 -0.50
CA ASP A 233 -31.22 8.97 -0.33
C ASP A 233 -29.85 8.33 -0.05
N VAL A 234 -28.75 8.85 -0.63
CA VAL A 234 -27.37 8.40 -0.33
C VAL A 234 -26.88 8.93 1.01
N GLN A 235 -27.24 10.17 1.39
CA GLN A 235 -26.96 10.71 2.73
C GLN A 235 -27.65 9.91 3.83
N ALA A 236 -28.95 9.64 3.69
CA ALA A 236 -29.73 8.86 4.66
C ALA A 236 -29.37 7.36 4.71
N ALA A 237 -28.54 6.87 3.77
CA ALA A 237 -27.95 5.54 3.81
C ALA A 237 -26.64 5.46 4.65
N THR A 238 -26.20 6.58 5.26
CA THR A 238 -25.18 6.61 6.31
C THR A 238 -25.80 6.86 7.68
N GLU A 239 -25.19 6.28 8.72
CA GLU A 239 -25.71 6.27 10.09
C GLU A 239 -25.92 7.66 10.70
N ASP A 240 -25.02 8.60 10.41
CA ASP A 240 -25.11 10.00 10.83
C ASP A 240 -25.92 10.89 9.87
N GLY A 241 -26.37 10.35 8.74
CA GLY A 241 -27.07 11.10 7.70
C GLY A 241 -26.20 12.13 6.93
N LEU A 242 -24.88 12.17 7.15
CA LEU A 242 -23.98 13.19 6.59
C LEU A 242 -23.44 12.82 5.20
N GLY A 243 -23.37 11.53 4.89
CA GLY A 243 -22.88 10.99 3.63
C GLY A 243 -21.70 10.02 3.77
N PRO A 244 -21.36 9.31 2.68
CA PRO A 244 -20.21 8.43 2.63
C PRO A 244 -18.90 9.21 2.78
N HIS A 245 -17.89 8.55 3.35
CA HIS A 245 -16.53 9.03 3.51
C HIS A 245 -15.78 9.05 2.17
N ALA A 246 -16.10 8.09 1.29
CA ALA A 246 -15.55 8.00 -0.06
C ALA A 246 -16.64 7.73 -1.10
N VAL A 247 -16.46 8.23 -2.33
CA VAL A 247 -17.35 7.96 -3.47
C VAL A 247 -16.52 7.42 -4.64
N ILE A 248 -16.77 6.18 -5.04
CA ILE A 248 -16.08 5.48 -6.13
C ILE A 248 -16.92 5.57 -7.41
N LEU A 249 -16.52 6.45 -8.33
CA LEU A 249 -17.23 6.71 -9.60
C LEU A 249 -16.72 5.78 -10.72
N VAL A 250 -17.34 4.61 -10.87
CA VAL A 250 -17.10 3.66 -11.98
C VAL A 250 -18.20 3.66 -13.05
N ALA A 251 -19.14 4.60 -12.96
CA ALA A 251 -20.21 4.77 -13.94
C ALA A 251 -19.72 5.48 -15.21
N VAL A 252 -20.20 5.02 -16.38
CA VAL A 252 -19.87 5.57 -17.71
C VAL A 252 -20.83 6.68 -18.16
N ASN A 253 -21.32 7.50 -17.23
CA ASN A 253 -22.25 8.60 -17.48
C ASN A 253 -21.80 9.87 -16.72
N GLU A 254 -21.99 11.05 -17.31
CA GLU A 254 -21.59 12.34 -16.74
C GLU A 254 -22.36 12.71 -15.45
N LYS A 255 -23.67 12.42 -15.37
CA LYS A 255 -24.53 12.85 -14.26
C LYS A 255 -24.00 12.46 -12.86
N PRO A 256 -23.58 11.21 -12.59
CA PRO A 256 -22.85 10.82 -11.37
C PRO A 256 -21.73 11.76 -10.91
N PHE A 257 -20.92 12.28 -11.84
CA PHE A 257 -19.77 13.13 -11.52
C PHE A 257 -20.17 14.51 -10.98
N GLN A 258 -21.38 14.99 -11.30
CA GLN A 258 -21.90 16.25 -10.76
C GLN A 258 -22.40 16.06 -9.33
N GLN A 259 -23.11 14.94 -9.09
CA GLN A 259 -23.83 14.70 -7.83
C GLN A 259 -22.94 14.21 -6.69
N ALA A 260 -21.78 13.62 -6.98
CA ALA A 260 -20.90 13.04 -5.96
C ALA A 260 -20.44 14.05 -4.90
N ALA A 261 -20.13 15.28 -5.30
CA ALA A 261 -19.75 16.37 -4.40
C ALA A 261 -20.93 16.93 -3.56
N GLU A 262 -22.17 16.60 -3.90
CA GLU A 262 -23.36 17.02 -3.14
C GLU A 262 -23.65 16.08 -1.96
N TYR A 263 -23.47 14.76 -2.15
CA TYR A 263 -23.80 13.75 -1.14
C TYR A 263 -22.62 13.23 -0.32
N VAL A 264 -21.37 13.42 -0.74
CA VAL A 264 -20.19 13.09 0.09
C VAL A 264 -20.17 13.91 1.38
N ARG A 265 -19.70 13.31 2.49
CA ARG A 265 -19.61 13.98 3.80
C ARG A 265 -18.51 15.06 3.83
N PRO A 266 -18.52 15.97 4.83
CA PRO A 266 -17.39 16.85 5.10
C PRO A 266 -16.06 16.09 5.26
N ARG A 267 -14.98 16.63 4.69
CA ARG A 267 -13.63 16.03 4.54
C ARG A 267 -13.56 14.76 3.68
N GLY A 268 -14.68 14.27 3.14
CA GLY A 268 -14.74 13.04 2.33
C GLY A 268 -14.21 13.20 0.89
N THR A 269 -13.95 12.07 0.24
CA THR A 269 -13.21 11.99 -1.03
C THR A 269 -14.03 11.40 -2.18
N VAL A 270 -14.18 12.15 -3.27
CA VAL A 270 -14.72 11.67 -4.56
C VAL A 270 -13.58 11.18 -5.44
N ILE A 271 -13.62 9.90 -5.84
CA ILE A 271 -12.65 9.25 -6.72
C ILE A 271 -13.26 8.99 -8.09
N CYS A 272 -12.72 9.68 -9.10
CA CYS A 272 -13.06 9.51 -10.50
C CYS A 272 -12.27 8.36 -11.12
N ILE A 273 -12.94 7.31 -11.58
CA ILE A 273 -12.33 6.14 -12.27
C ILE A 273 -12.89 5.96 -13.68
N GLY A 274 -14.21 6.11 -13.85
CA GLY A 274 -14.86 5.99 -15.16
C GLY A 274 -14.36 7.06 -16.14
N LEU A 275 -14.16 6.67 -17.40
CA LEU A 275 -13.67 7.55 -18.48
C LEU A 275 -14.74 7.82 -19.57
N PRO A 276 -15.95 8.34 -19.25
CA PRO A 276 -16.95 8.66 -20.26
C PRO A 276 -16.47 9.78 -21.19
N ALA A 277 -16.49 9.51 -22.50
CA ALA A 277 -15.97 10.42 -23.52
C ALA A 277 -16.70 11.79 -23.51
N GLY A 278 -15.93 12.88 -23.49
CA GLY A 278 -16.44 14.25 -23.53
C GLY A 278 -17.07 14.78 -22.23
N ALA A 279 -17.16 13.96 -21.17
CA ALA A 279 -17.73 14.38 -19.90
C ALA A 279 -16.82 15.35 -19.12
N TYR A 280 -17.44 16.15 -18.27
CA TYR A 280 -16.76 17.02 -17.30
C TYR A 280 -17.28 16.76 -15.88
N LEU A 281 -16.57 17.25 -14.87
CA LEU A 281 -17.04 17.32 -13.48
C LEU A 281 -17.30 18.78 -13.10
N ARG A 282 -18.46 19.08 -12.51
CA ARG A 282 -18.74 20.35 -11.82
C ARG A 282 -19.07 20.05 -10.37
N ALA A 283 -18.30 20.62 -9.45
CA ALA A 283 -18.63 20.66 -8.04
C ALA A 283 -19.07 22.09 -7.64
N PRO A 284 -20.11 22.25 -6.80
CA PRO A 284 -20.49 23.56 -6.28
C PRO A 284 -19.38 24.11 -5.36
N VAL A 285 -18.66 25.14 -5.81
CA VAL A 285 -17.43 25.64 -5.15
C VAL A 285 -17.65 26.01 -3.68
N PHE A 286 -18.74 26.72 -3.35
CA PHE A 286 -19.04 27.12 -1.97
C PHE A 286 -19.19 25.89 -1.05
N GLU A 287 -20.07 24.95 -1.42
CA GLU A 287 -20.26 23.68 -0.72
C GLU A 287 -18.96 22.88 -0.60
N SER A 288 -18.18 22.79 -1.68
CA SER A 288 -16.93 22.02 -1.72
C SER A 288 -15.88 22.60 -0.77
N VAL A 289 -15.82 23.93 -0.64
CA VAL A 289 -14.91 24.62 0.29
C VAL A 289 -15.37 24.47 1.74
N ILE A 290 -16.64 24.76 2.06
CA ILE A 290 -17.12 24.68 3.46
C ILE A 290 -17.15 23.24 4.01
N LYS A 291 -17.27 22.25 3.12
CA LYS A 291 -17.19 20.82 3.46
C LYS A 291 -15.77 20.26 3.31
N MET A 292 -14.79 21.02 2.81
CA MET A 292 -13.43 20.52 2.49
C MET A 292 -13.45 19.21 1.65
N VAL A 293 -14.27 19.17 0.59
CA VAL A 293 -14.44 17.97 -0.25
C VAL A 293 -13.19 17.74 -1.11
N ASN A 294 -12.61 16.54 -0.99
CA ASN A 294 -11.54 16.09 -1.86
C ASN A 294 -12.10 15.50 -3.15
N ILE A 295 -11.55 15.87 -4.31
CA ILE A 295 -11.92 15.29 -5.61
C ILE A 295 -10.63 14.89 -6.34
N ARG A 296 -10.41 13.59 -6.54
CA ARG A 296 -9.17 13.03 -7.10
C ARG A 296 -9.48 12.07 -8.24
N GLY A 297 -8.58 11.99 -9.22
CA GLY A 297 -8.61 10.93 -10.24
C GLY A 297 -7.85 9.70 -9.74
N SER A 298 -8.37 8.50 -10.02
CA SER A 298 -7.62 7.25 -9.87
C SER A 298 -7.59 6.53 -11.22
N TYR A 299 -6.37 6.29 -11.71
CA TYR A 299 -6.14 5.56 -12.96
C TYR A 299 -6.01 4.05 -12.68
N VAL A 300 -5.09 3.37 -13.36
CA VAL A 300 -4.75 1.97 -13.06
C VAL A 300 -3.70 1.88 -11.94
N GLY A 301 -3.69 0.77 -11.20
CA GLY A 301 -2.69 0.51 -10.16
C GLY A 301 -1.33 0.08 -10.70
N ASN A 302 -0.29 0.28 -9.89
CA ASN A 302 1.10 0.00 -10.21
C ASN A 302 1.49 -1.49 -9.98
N ARG A 303 2.78 -1.80 -9.93
CA ARG A 303 3.30 -3.16 -9.68
C ARG A 303 2.96 -3.69 -8.29
N LYS A 304 2.96 -2.86 -7.24
CA LYS A 304 2.58 -3.22 -5.86
C LYS A 304 1.07 -3.41 -5.75
N ASP A 305 0.26 -2.47 -6.23
CA ASP A 305 -1.20 -2.57 -6.28
C ASP A 305 -1.66 -3.84 -7.01
N SER A 306 -0.95 -4.19 -8.09
CA SER A 306 -1.16 -5.40 -8.87
C SER A 306 -0.90 -6.68 -8.06
N SER A 307 0.09 -6.71 -7.18
CA SER A 307 0.38 -7.87 -6.33
C SER A 307 -0.65 -8.01 -5.21
N GLU A 308 -1.00 -6.89 -4.56
CA GLU A 308 -1.96 -6.84 -3.46
C GLU A 308 -3.36 -7.29 -3.91
N ALA A 309 -3.88 -6.73 -5.02
CA ALA A 309 -5.19 -7.10 -5.57
C ALA A 309 -5.27 -8.58 -5.96
N ILE A 310 -4.19 -9.13 -6.53
CA ILE A 310 -4.12 -10.56 -6.89
C ILE A 310 -4.12 -11.44 -5.64
N ASP A 311 -3.50 -11.02 -4.53
CA ASP A 311 -3.55 -11.77 -3.28
C ASP A 311 -4.94 -11.79 -2.62
N PHE A 312 -5.70 -10.69 -2.66
CA PHE A 312 -7.11 -10.68 -2.23
C PHE A 312 -7.96 -11.69 -3.03
N PHE A 313 -7.71 -11.82 -4.34
CA PHE A 313 -8.32 -12.88 -5.15
C PHE A 313 -7.82 -14.28 -4.76
N ARG A 314 -6.50 -14.46 -4.58
CA ARG A 314 -5.85 -15.72 -4.18
C ARG A 314 -6.38 -16.27 -2.86
N ARG A 315 -6.65 -15.39 -1.89
CA ARG A 315 -7.33 -15.70 -0.61
C ARG A 315 -8.84 -16.00 -0.75
N GLY A 316 -9.38 -15.99 -1.97
CA GLY A 316 -10.78 -16.32 -2.25
C GLY A 316 -11.79 -15.25 -1.85
N LEU A 317 -11.33 -14.03 -1.51
CA LEU A 317 -12.18 -12.91 -1.06
C LEU A 317 -12.87 -12.21 -2.23
N ILE A 318 -12.30 -12.29 -3.44
CA ILE A 318 -12.78 -11.63 -4.65
C ILE A 318 -13.24 -12.68 -5.66
N LYS A 319 -14.52 -12.61 -6.07
CA LYS A 319 -15.15 -13.52 -7.02
C LYS A 319 -15.84 -12.72 -8.12
N ALA A 320 -15.23 -12.69 -9.31
CA ALA A 320 -15.85 -12.08 -10.48
C ALA A 320 -16.94 -13.02 -11.04
N PRO A 321 -18.18 -12.56 -11.26
CA PRO A 321 -19.14 -13.27 -12.10
C PRO A 321 -18.81 -12.99 -13.58
N PHE A 322 -18.31 -14.00 -14.29
CA PHE A 322 -17.93 -13.90 -15.71
C PHE A 322 -18.51 -15.04 -16.56
N LYS A 323 -18.54 -14.83 -17.87
CA LYS A 323 -18.90 -15.83 -18.87
C LYS A 323 -17.76 -16.03 -19.86
N VAL A 324 -17.35 -17.28 -20.06
CA VAL A 324 -16.34 -17.66 -21.04
C VAL A 324 -16.97 -17.83 -22.44
N VAL A 325 -16.33 -17.28 -23.47
CA VAL A 325 -16.63 -17.47 -24.90
C VAL A 325 -15.33 -17.71 -25.67
N GLY A 326 -15.38 -18.16 -26.93
CA GLY A 326 -14.16 -18.30 -27.74
C GLY A 326 -13.58 -16.94 -28.18
N LEU A 327 -12.26 -16.84 -28.35
CA LEU A 327 -11.58 -15.64 -28.90
C LEU A 327 -12.22 -15.16 -30.22
N SER A 328 -12.68 -16.09 -31.06
CA SER A 328 -13.41 -15.80 -32.31
C SER A 328 -14.73 -15.02 -32.13
N GLU A 329 -15.32 -15.00 -30.93
CA GLU A 329 -16.59 -14.33 -30.64
C GLU A 329 -16.46 -12.85 -30.22
N LEU A 330 -15.25 -12.27 -30.15
CA LEU A 330 -15.03 -10.91 -29.62
C LEU A 330 -15.96 -9.84 -30.24
N GLN A 331 -16.13 -9.81 -31.56
CA GLN A 331 -17.04 -8.84 -32.20
C GLN A 331 -18.46 -8.90 -31.62
N LYS A 332 -18.97 -10.11 -31.36
CA LYS A 332 -20.29 -10.33 -30.75
C LYS A 332 -20.34 -9.89 -29.28
N VAL A 333 -19.21 -9.89 -28.57
CA VAL A 333 -19.09 -9.30 -27.22
C VAL A 333 -19.18 -7.76 -27.31
N TYR A 334 -18.43 -7.13 -28.22
CA TYR A 334 -18.55 -5.69 -28.49
C TYR A 334 -19.96 -5.28 -28.92
N ASP A 335 -20.61 -6.06 -29.79
CA ASP A 335 -21.99 -5.83 -30.22
C ASP A 335 -23.00 -5.91 -29.06
N LEU A 336 -22.68 -6.61 -27.96
CA LEU A 336 -23.50 -6.67 -26.74
C LEU A 336 -23.16 -5.53 -25.77
N MET A 337 -21.89 -5.15 -25.67
CA MET A 337 -21.43 -3.98 -24.90
C MET A 337 -22.07 -2.68 -25.42
N HIS A 338 -22.03 -2.44 -26.73
CA HIS A 338 -22.67 -1.28 -27.37
C HIS A 338 -24.19 -1.18 -27.10
N LYS A 339 -24.85 -2.30 -26.77
CA LYS A 339 -26.29 -2.35 -26.46
C LYS A 339 -26.58 -2.29 -24.95
N GLY A 340 -25.56 -2.25 -24.10
CA GLY A 340 -25.70 -2.35 -22.64
C GLY A 340 -26.21 -3.71 -22.15
N GLN A 341 -26.10 -4.77 -22.97
CA GLN A 341 -26.74 -6.07 -22.73
C GLN A 341 -25.87 -7.07 -21.94
N ILE A 342 -24.94 -6.58 -21.12
CA ILE A 342 -24.02 -7.39 -20.33
C ILE A 342 -24.17 -7.09 -18.84
N ALA A 343 -24.63 -8.09 -18.08
CA ALA A 343 -24.40 -8.19 -16.64
C ALA A 343 -23.07 -8.92 -16.38
N GLY A 344 -22.34 -8.53 -15.33
CA GLY A 344 -21.05 -9.15 -14.97
C GLY A 344 -19.91 -8.84 -15.97
N ARG A 345 -19.23 -9.90 -16.43
CA ARG A 345 -18.03 -9.84 -17.31
C ARG A 345 -18.09 -10.88 -18.43
N TYR A 346 -17.34 -10.65 -19.50
CA TYR A 346 -16.98 -11.66 -20.49
C TYR A 346 -15.47 -11.93 -20.44
N VAL A 347 -15.10 -13.18 -20.68
CA VAL A 347 -13.72 -13.67 -20.80
C VAL A 347 -13.60 -14.46 -22.09
N LEU A 348 -12.59 -14.17 -22.91
CA LEU A 348 -12.25 -14.91 -24.12
C LEU A 348 -11.33 -16.07 -23.76
N ASP A 349 -11.64 -17.26 -24.26
CA ASP A 349 -10.77 -18.42 -24.30
C ASP A 349 -10.00 -18.45 -25.63
N THR A 350 -8.67 -18.39 -25.57
CA THR A 350 -7.78 -18.37 -26.73
C THR A 350 -7.43 -19.78 -27.24
N SER A 351 -7.74 -20.82 -26.47
CA SER A 351 -7.41 -22.22 -26.75
C SER A 351 -8.48 -22.93 -27.58
N LYS A 352 -9.75 -22.51 -27.45
CA LYS A 352 -10.88 -23.11 -28.19
C LYS A 352 -10.78 -22.83 -29.70
N PRO A 353 -10.75 -23.87 -30.57
CA PRO A 353 -10.74 -23.69 -32.02
C PRO A 353 -12.11 -23.23 -32.55
N PHE A 354 -12.09 -22.49 -33.66
CA PHE A 354 -13.29 -21.92 -34.28
C PHE A 354 -14.06 -22.96 -35.10
N PHE A 355 -14.97 -23.70 -34.46
CA PHE A 355 -15.89 -24.61 -35.13
C PHE A 355 -17.01 -23.87 -35.86
N VAL A 356 -16.79 -23.53 -37.14
CA VAL A 356 -17.89 -23.17 -38.04
C VAL A 356 -18.64 -24.43 -38.43
N CYS A 357 -19.81 -24.66 -37.83
CA CYS A 357 -20.77 -25.65 -38.32
C CYS A 357 -21.36 -25.17 -39.66
N VAL A 358 -20.62 -25.34 -40.75
CA VAL A 358 -21.09 -25.08 -42.12
C VAL A 358 -22.13 -26.14 -42.47
N GLN A 359 -23.40 -25.87 -42.12
CA GLN A 359 -24.52 -26.60 -42.72
C GLN A 359 -24.51 -26.33 -44.22
N ARG A 360 -23.94 -27.27 -44.99
CA ARG A 360 -24.08 -27.31 -46.44
C ARG A 360 -25.56 -27.46 -46.79
N LEU A 361 -26.18 -26.33 -47.11
CA LEU A 361 -27.52 -26.24 -47.67
C LEU A 361 -27.50 -26.80 -49.11
N THR A 362 -27.37 -28.12 -49.20
CA THR A 362 -27.41 -28.86 -50.46
C THR A 362 -28.81 -28.75 -51.04
N MET A 363 -29.02 -27.84 -51.99
CA MET A 363 -30.27 -27.70 -52.72
C MET A 363 -30.54 -28.94 -53.59
N VAL A 364 -31.13 -29.97 -52.98
CA VAL A 364 -31.75 -31.08 -53.71
C VAL A 364 -33.03 -30.54 -54.34
N LYS A 365 -32.99 -30.22 -55.64
CA LYS A 365 -34.19 -29.98 -56.43
C LYS A 365 -35.01 -31.27 -56.55
N ILE A 366 -35.96 -31.48 -55.64
CA ILE A 366 -37.04 -32.44 -55.84
C ILE A 366 -38.12 -31.76 -56.69
N ALA A 367 -38.60 -32.47 -57.72
CA ALA A 367 -39.56 -31.95 -58.69
C ALA A 367 -40.99 -31.86 -58.14
N THR A 368 -41.82 -31.10 -58.84
CA THR A 368 -43.23 -30.83 -58.53
C THR A 368 -44.14 -32.08 -58.57
N SER A 369 -45.08 -32.19 -57.62
CA SER A 369 -46.34 -32.91 -57.84
C SER A 369 -47.52 -32.38 -56.99
N ALA A 370 -48.46 -31.71 -57.67
CA ALA A 370 -49.92 -31.60 -57.44
C ALA A 370 -50.58 -31.28 -56.05
N ALA A 371 -51.84 -30.79 -56.14
CA ALA A 371 -52.85 -30.59 -55.09
C ALA A 371 -52.58 -29.45 -54.07
N ALA A 372 -52.96 -28.18 -54.27
CA ALA A 372 -54.26 -27.58 -54.63
C ALA A 372 -55.37 -27.66 -53.55
N SER A 373 -55.73 -26.53 -52.92
CA SER A 373 -57.13 -26.13 -52.58
C SER A 373 -57.29 -24.90 -51.66
N ARG A 374 -58.20 -24.00 -52.06
CA ARG A 374 -59.13 -23.18 -51.25
C ARG A 374 -58.68 -21.88 -50.51
N LEU A 375 -59.21 -20.78 -51.08
CA LEU A 375 -59.93 -19.64 -50.45
C LEU A 375 -59.21 -18.64 -49.51
N LEU A 376 -59.01 -17.43 -50.06
CA LEU A 376 -59.76 -16.19 -49.73
C LEU A 376 -59.89 -15.69 -48.26
N ARG A 377 -59.34 -14.48 -48.02
CA ARG A 377 -60.02 -13.17 -47.74
C ARG A 377 -61.20 -13.11 -46.73
N SER A 378 -61.41 -12.05 -45.93
CA SER A 378 -60.61 -10.82 -45.62
C SER A 378 -61.31 -9.89 -44.60
N GLY A 379 -60.60 -9.45 -43.54
CA GLY A 379 -60.93 -8.28 -42.68
C GLY A 379 -62.29 -8.30 -41.93
N PRO A 380 -62.75 -7.15 -41.35
CA PRO A 380 -62.03 -5.92 -41.01
C PRO A 380 -62.34 -5.33 -39.58
N VAL A 381 -61.60 -4.27 -39.23
CA VAL A 381 -61.86 -3.14 -38.29
C VAL A 381 -63.12 -3.14 -37.40
N GLY A 382 -62.94 -2.86 -36.09
CA GLY A 382 -64.00 -2.34 -35.20
C GLY A 382 -63.47 -1.74 -33.88
N GLN A 383 -63.80 -0.49 -33.58
CA GLN A 383 -63.64 0.14 -32.25
C GLN A 383 -64.94 -0.02 -31.44
N TRP A 384 -64.87 0.07 -30.10
CA TRP A 384 -65.59 1.07 -29.25
C TRP A 384 -65.22 0.86 -27.77
N ALA A 385 -65.76 1.66 -26.84
CA ALA A 385 -65.17 1.92 -25.52
C ALA A 385 -66.11 1.66 -24.31
N SER A 386 -65.53 1.80 -23.09
CA SER A 386 -66.13 1.75 -21.74
C SER A 386 -66.62 0.37 -21.25
N GLY A 387 -66.59 0.06 -19.94
CA GLY A 387 -66.00 0.80 -18.81
C GLY A 387 -66.34 0.17 -17.44
N HIS A 388 -65.64 0.61 -16.38
CA HIS A 388 -65.80 0.20 -14.95
C HIS A 388 -65.47 -1.27 -14.60
N ALA A 389 -65.12 -1.64 -13.36
CA ALA A 389 -64.45 -0.92 -12.26
C ALA A 389 -64.02 -1.93 -11.15
N GLN A 390 -63.18 -1.47 -10.21
CA GLN A 390 -62.86 -2.09 -8.90
C GLN A 390 -62.19 -3.48 -8.88
N HIS A 391 -61.10 -3.58 -8.10
CA HIS A 391 -60.75 -4.78 -7.35
C HIS A 391 -60.14 -4.38 -6.01
N GLY A 392 -60.55 -5.05 -4.94
CA GLY A 392 -60.01 -4.89 -3.60
C GLY A 392 -59.80 -6.25 -2.93
N GLU A 393 -58.63 -6.40 -2.32
CA GLU A 393 -58.34 -7.10 -1.06
C GLU A 393 -59.05 -8.42 -0.65
N THR A 394 -58.21 -9.46 -0.50
CA THR A 394 -58.04 -10.25 0.75
C THR A 394 -58.61 -11.69 0.88
N SER A 395 -57.66 -12.63 1.01
CA SER A 395 -57.66 -13.90 1.80
C SER A 395 -58.39 -15.18 1.33
N MET A 396 -57.62 -16.29 1.26
CA MET A 396 -57.65 -17.37 2.27
C MET A 396 -56.45 -18.36 2.15
N ARG A 397 -56.17 -19.15 3.22
CA ARG A 397 -55.24 -20.31 3.28
C ARG A 397 -56.07 -21.64 3.16
N VAL A 398 -55.61 -22.89 3.24
CA VAL A 398 -54.39 -23.68 3.62
C VAL A 398 -54.36 -24.96 2.72
N LEU A 399 -53.47 -25.97 2.73
CA LEU A 399 -52.39 -26.55 3.56
C LEU A 399 -51.10 -26.71 2.70
N LYS A 400 -49.86 -27.09 3.11
CA LYS A 400 -49.19 -27.72 4.28
C LYS A 400 -48.80 -29.23 4.13
N SER A 401 -47.51 -29.51 4.38
CA SER A 401 -46.79 -30.79 4.65
C SER A 401 -46.72 -31.94 3.63
N TRP A 402 -45.50 -32.22 3.13
CA TRP A 402 -44.93 -33.58 3.14
C TRP A 402 -43.38 -33.55 3.18
N SER A 403 -42.79 -34.60 3.76
CA SER A 403 -41.36 -34.94 3.73
C SER A 403 -41.20 -36.41 4.10
N PRO A 404 -40.35 -37.15 3.38
CA PRO A 404 -39.39 -38.02 4.05
C PRO A 404 -37.97 -37.88 3.45
N ALA A 405 -37.00 -38.63 4.00
CA ALA A 405 -35.58 -38.52 3.70
C ALA A 405 -34.95 -39.82 3.16
N SER A 406 -33.66 -39.72 2.82
CA SER A 406 -32.64 -40.79 2.67
C SER A 406 -32.70 -41.77 1.47
N GLY A 407 -31.53 -41.93 0.82
CA GLY A 407 -30.99 -43.26 0.51
C GLY A 407 -30.81 -43.66 -0.97
N HIS A 408 -29.69 -43.27 -1.60
CA HIS A 408 -29.11 -43.97 -2.77
C HIS A 408 -27.58 -43.98 -2.71
N THR A 409 -26.93 -44.89 -3.45
CA THR A 409 -25.57 -45.39 -3.16
C THR A 409 -24.54 -45.14 -4.28
N GLN A 410 -23.25 -45.27 -3.94
CA GLN A 410 -22.07 -44.89 -4.72
C GLN A 410 -21.76 -45.79 -5.95
N GLN A 411 -22.78 -46.20 -6.72
CA GLN A 411 -22.59 -47.11 -7.87
C GLN A 411 -23.16 -46.56 -9.20
N ASP A 412 -24.01 -45.54 -9.17
CA ASP A 412 -24.60 -44.92 -10.36
C ASP A 412 -23.65 -43.96 -11.13
N LEU A 413 -22.47 -43.64 -10.56
CA LEU A 413 -21.52 -42.69 -11.14
C LEU A 413 -20.56 -43.32 -12.17
N ALA A 414 -20.29 -44.63 -12.08
CA ALA A 414 -19.29 -45.29 -12.94
C ALA A 414 -19.76 -45.48 -14.40
N ASP A 415 -21.07 -45.52 -14.65
CA ASP A 415 -21.65 -45.85 -15.97
C ASP A 415 -21.78 -44.64 -16.92
N VAL A 416 -21.44 -43.44 -16.41
CA VAL A 416 -21.37 -42.17 -17.16
C VAL A 416 -19.98 -41.97 -17.78
N GLU A 417 -18.93 -42.36 -17.05
CA GLU A 417 -17.54 -42.02 -17.38
C GLU A 417 -16.98 -42.86 -18.54
N SER A 418 -17.39 -44.13 -18.64
CA SER A 418 -16.98 -45.05 -19.71
C SER A 418 -17.44 -44.62 -21.11
N LYS A 419 -18.62 -43.98 -21.22
CA LYS A 419 -19.21 -43.55 -22.50
C LYS A 419 -18.60 -42.25 -23.04
N TRP A 420 -17.87 -41.50 -22.23
CA TRP A 420 -17.23 -40.26 -22.67
C TRP A 420 -15.95 -40.53 -23.48
N GLN A 421 -15.18 -41.55 -23.08
CA GLN A 421 -13.89 -41.87 -23.69
C GLN A 421 -14.01 -42.41 -25.13
N GLU A 422 -15.01 -43.26 -25.40
CA GLU A 422 -15.22 -43.89 -26.73
C GLU A 422 -15.55 -42.86 -27.85
N THR A 423 -15.87 -41.62 -27.48
CA THR A 423 -16.19 -40.54 -28.44
C THR A 423 -14.93 -39.79 -28.92
N GLN A 424 -13.85 -39.74 -28.12
CA GLN A 424 -12.64 -38.96 -28.44
C GLN A 424 -11.81 -39.57 -29.59
N ASP A 425 -11.65 -40.90 -29.60
CA ASP A 425 -10.71 -41.59 -30.49
C ASP A 425 -11.13 -41.64 -31.97
N ARG A 426 -12.30 -41.09 -32.33
CA ARG A 426 -12.85 -41.14 -33.70
C ARG A 426 -12.57 -39.91 -34.57
N GLU A 427 -12.13 -38.78 -34.01
CA GLU A 427 -11.98 -37.54 -34.79
C GLU A 427 -10.55 -37.24 -35.30
N GLN A 428 -9.51 -38.00 -34.89
CA GLN A 428 -8.12 -37.72 -35.29
C GLN A 428 -7.66 -38.28 -36.67
N MET A 429 -8.57 -38.72 -37.55
CA MET A 429 -8.19 -39.40 -38.82
C MET A 429 -8.68 -38.73 -40.13
N ALA A 430 -8.33 -37.46 -40.35
CA ALA A 430 -8.30 -36.79 -41.67
C ALA A 430 -7.36 -35.56 -41.65
N ILE A 431 -6.16 -35.59 -42.24
CA ILE A 431 -5.85 -35.34 -43.67
C ILE A 431 -6.51 -34.02 -44.16
N ALA A 432 -5.87 -32.84 -44.33
CA ALA A 432 -4.53 -32.41 -44.80
C ALA A 432 -4.39 -32.20 -46.34
N SER A 433 -4.40 -30.94 -46.79
CA SER A 433 -3.78 -30.45 -48.06
C SER A 433 -3.88 -28.91 -48.24
N SER A 434 -2.92 -28.31 -48.94
CA SER A 434 -2.88 -26.91 -49.47
C SER A 434 -3.29 -26.88 -50.98
N PRO A 435 -3.17 -25.80 -51.82
CA PRO A 435 -2.52 -24.47 -51.65
C PRO A 435 -3.17 -23.22 -52.36
N SER A 436 -2.40 -22.12 -52.41
CA SER A 436 -2.18 -21.14 -53.52
C SER A 436 -3.16 -19.98 -53.88
N ASP A 437 -2.57 -18.76 -53.81
CA ASP A 437 -2.54 -17.63 -54.77
C ASP A 437 -3.78 -16.79 -55.17
N PHE A 438 -3.69 -15.45 -55.02
CA PHE A 438 -3.48 -14.47 -56.14
C PHE A 438 -3.30 -13.00 -55.66
N ILE A 439 -2.73 -12.11 -56.49
CA ILE A 439 -2.49 -10.65 -56.22
C ILE A 439 -2.80 -9.81 -57.48
N PRO A 440 -3.56 -8.70 -57.40
CA PRO A 440 -3.09 -7.35 -57.86
C PRO A 440 -3.74 -6.14 -57.11
N SER A 441 -3.52 -4.87 -57.47
CA SER A 441 -2.31 -4.02 -57.31
C SER A 441 -2.51 -2.59 -57.92
N PHE A 442 -2.27 -1.50 -57.16
CA PHE A 442 -2.13 -0.07 -57.60
C PHE A 442 -3.36 0.65 -58.25
N PRO A 443 -3.36 2.00 -58.50
CA PRO A 443 -2.39 3.10 -58.21
C PRO A 443 -2.98 4.33 -57.42
N ALA A 444 -2.31 5.50 -57.41
CA ALA A 444 -2.58 6.68 -56.54
C ALA A 444 -2.61 8.07 -57.26
N ILE A 445 -3.03 9.15 -56.56
CA ILE A 445 -2.88 10.63 -56.86
C ILE A 445 -3.50 11.47 -55.69
N GLY A 446 -3.19 12.74 -55.37
CA GLY A 446 -2.08 13.63 -55.81
C GLY A 446 -2.30 15.17 -55.65
N ASN A 447 -1.94 15.78 -54.50
CA ASN A 447 -1.77 17.25 -54.20
C ASN A 447 -3.05 18.16 -54.26
N ASN A 448 -3.14 19.43 -53.77
CA ASN A 448 -2.14 20.47 -53.40
C ASN A 448 -2.71 21.68 -52.55
N THR A 449 -1.87 22.37 -51.72
CA THR A 449 -1.89 23.82 -51.26
C THR A 449 -3.16 24.51 -50.66
N THR A 450 -3.14 25.48 -49.71
CA THR A 450 -2.50 26.84 -49.70
C THR A 450 -2.49 27.54 -48.28
N THR A 451 -1.94 28.77 -48.14
CA THR A 451 -1.59 29.60 -46.92
C THR A 451 -2.75 30.47 -46.30
N MET A 452 -2.65 31.37 -45.26
CA MET A 452 -1.59 32.30 -44.76
C MET A 452 -1.87 33.10 -43.41
N LYS A 453 -0.87 33.25 -42.50
CA LYS A 453 -0.44 34.37 -41.55
C LYS A 453 -1.45 35.27 -40.72
N LEU A 454 -1.37 35.39 -39.37
CA LEU A 454 -0.65 36.37 -38.44
C LEU A 454 -1.26 37.82 -38.31
N PRO A 455 -1.04 38.67 -37.24
CA PRO A 455 0.10 38.78 -36.26
C PRO A 455 -0.21 39.14 -34.75
N LEU A 456 0.85 39.59 -34.01
CA LEU A 456 1.04 39.98 -32.57
C LEU A 456 0.82 41.53 -32.31
N PRO A 457 1.20 42.25 -31.18
CA PRO A 457 2.07 41.96 -29.98
C PRO A 457 1.72 42.62 -28.58
N LEU A 458 2.71 42.62 -27.64
CA LEU A 458 2.83 43.21 -26.26
C LEU A 458 3.22 44.75 -26.26
N PRO A 459 3.70 45.51 -25.20
CA PRO A 459 4.32 45.17 -23.87
C PRO A 459 4.18 46.14 -22.60
N LEU A 460 4.84 45.75 -21.46
CA LEU A 460 5.68 46.51 -20.46
C LEU A 460 5.20 47.37 -19.22
N LEU A 461 5.80 47.02 -18.05
CA LEU A 461 6.43 47.79 -16.91
C LEU A 461 5.73 48.86 -16.00
N THR A 462 5.93 48.77 -14.66
CA THR A 462 6.58 49.79 -13.74
C THR A 462 6.57 49.35 -12.23
N THR A 463 7.15 50.14 -11.31
CA THR A 463 7.47 49.82 -9.88
C THR A 463 7.10 50.92 -8.87
N LEU A 464 6.96 50.59 -7.56
CA LEU A 464 7.37 51.44 -6.40
C LEU A 464 7.28 50.68 -5.05
N ALA A 465 7.80 51.28 -3.95
CA ALA A 465 7.72 50.80 -2.56
C ALA A 465 7.78 52.00 -1.57
N LEU A 466 7.29 51.85 -0.31
CA LEU A 466 7.61 52.73 0.84
C LEU A 466 7.09 52.18 2.21
N THR A 467 7.45 52.86 3.30
CA THR A 467 7.46 52.37 4.71
C THR A 467 6.52 53.12 5.67
N GLY A 468 6.18 52.52 6.82
CA GLY A 468 5.62 53.23 7.99
C GLY A 468 5.60 52.37 9.26
N ALA A 469 5.85 52.94 10.46
CA ALA A 469 5.98 52.19 11.71
C ALA A 469 5.76 53.02 13.00
N VAL A 470 5.45 52.32 14.11
CA VAL A 470 5.53 52.70 15.55
C VAL A 470 4.63 53.84 16.08
N LEU A 471 3.77 53.53 17.06
CA LEU A 471 3.73 54.13 18.42
C LEU A 471 2.65 53.45 19.31
N ALA A 472 2.68 53.64 20.64
CA ALA A 472 2.06 52.73 21.61
C ALA A 472 1.58 53.37 22.95
N ALA A 473 0.92 52.54 23.78
CA ALA A 473 0.79 52.62 25.26
C ALA A 473 -0.22 53.66 25.86
N PRO A 474 -0.53 53.67 27.19
CA PRO A 474 -0.47 52.60 28.23
C PRO A 474 -1.63 52.53 29.30
N ALA A 475 -1.92 51.31 29.82
CA ALA A 475 -2.17 50.96 31.26
C ALA A 475 -3.32 51.68 32.04
N PRO A 476 -3.49 51.56 33.40
CA PRO A 476 -2.96 50.61 34.42
C PRO A 476 -4.07 49.88 35.26
N HIS A 477 -3.81 48.77 35.98
CA HIS A 477 -3.15 48.67 37.32
C HIS A 477 -2.82 47.19 37.65
N ALA A 478 -1.58 46.83 38.02
CA ALA A 478 -1.06 46.64 39.40
C ALA A 478 -1.67 45.45 40.18
N LYS A 479 -0.89 44.55 40.83
CA LYS A 479 0.35 44.76 41.64
C LYS A 479 1.44 43.69 41.38
N SER A 480 2.61 43.85 42.01
CA SER A 480 3.89 43.17 41.71
C SER A 480 4.51 42.38 42.88
N LEU A 481 5.43 41.45 42.61
CA LEU A 481 6.56 41.14 43.52
C LEU A 481 7.82 40.55 42.80
N VAL A 482 8.85 41.40 42.69
CA VAL A 482 10.33 41.20 42.61
C VAL A 482 10.96 39.95 41.95
N LYS A 483 11.94 40.22 41.05
CA LYS A 483 12.86 39.29 40.37
C LYS A 483 13.78 38.47 41.31
N ARG A 484 14.13 37.25 40.86
CA ARG A 484 15.54 36.84 40.66
C ARG A 484 15.81 36.75 39.16
N SER A 485 17.05 36.96 38.72
CA SER A 485 17.42 37.02 37.30
C SER A 485 18.49 36.00 36.95
N PHE A 486 18.18 35.13 35.99
CA PHE A 486 19.17 34.34 35.25
C PHE A 486 19.31 34.92 33.84
N LYS A 487 20.36 34.51 33.11
CA LYS A 487 20.57 34.94 31.71
C LYS A 487 19.44 34.38 30.84
N ALA A 488 18.97 35.17 29.89
CA ALA A 488 18.15 34.62 28.81
C ALA A 488 18.98 33.63 27.97
N PRO A 489 18.39 32.52 27.50
CA PRO A 489 18.91 31.77 26.36
C PRO A 489 19.10 32.66 25.12
N ALA A 490 19.83 32.16 24.12
CA ALA A 490 20.05 32.90 22.88
C ALA A 490 18.72 33.15 22.14
N PRO A 491 18.49 34.36 21.58
CA PRO A 491 17.24 34.67 20.91
C PRO A 491 17.17 34.02 19.52
N GLY A 492 16.27 33.05 19.36
CA GLY A 492 15.99 32.41 18.06
C GLY A 492 15.87 30.89 18.12
N ARG A 493 15.05 30.36 19.04
CA ARG A 493 14.70 28.93 19.12
C ARG A 493 13.18 28.80 19.23
N THR A 494 12.64 27.77 18.58
CA THR A 494 11.24 27.33 18.73
C THR A 494 11.10 26.44 19.95
N VAL A 495 9.89 26.39 20.52
CA VAL A 495 9.53 25.44 21.58
C VAL A 495 8.81 24.29 20.88
N ASN A 496 9.28 23.05 21.07
CA ASN A 496 8.57 21.86 20.60
C ASN A 496 7.21 21.82 21.32
N SER A 497 6.10 21.74 20.59
CA SER A 497 4.80 21.57 21.22
C SER A 497 4.75 20.13 21.77
N PRO A 498 4.24 19.89 22.99
CA PRO A 498 3.99 18.52 23.45
C PRO A 498 3.03 17.80 22.49
N PHE A 499 2.21 18.56 21.76
CA PHE A 499 1.38 18.04 20.69
C PHE A 499 2.16 17.47 19.49
N ASP A 500 3.25 18.11 19.08
CA ASP A 500 4.08 17.68 17.95
C ASP A 500 4.81 16.38 18.29
N ASP A 501 5.18 16.22 19.57
CA ASP A 501 5.73 14.98 20.11
C ASP A 501 4.70 13.87 20.26
N ILE A 502 3.52 14.12 20.81
CA ILE A 502 2.45 13.10 20.85
C ILE A 502 2.06 12.67 19.42
N ASN A 503 2.12 13.59 18.47
CA ASN A 503 2.06 13.28 17.05
C ASN A 503 3.19 12.32 16.62
N ARG A 504 4.45 12.62 16.95
CA ARG A 504 5.67 11.78 16.74
C ARG A 504 5.68 10.46 17.53
N ALA A 505 4.82 10.29 18.54
CA ALA A 505 4.68 9.07 19.32
C ALA A 505 3.52 8.19 18.80
N HIS A 506 2.35 8.78 18.52
CA HIS A 506 1.22 8.05 17.93
C HIS A 506 1.56 7.62 16.51
N ARG A 507 1.96 8.60 15.71
CA ARG A 507 2.75 8.33 14.53
C ARG A 507 4.18 7.98 15.05
N LYS A 508 4.40 6.76 15.57
CA LYS A 508 5.70 6.04 15.51
C LYS A 508 5.51 4.59 15.06
N TRP A 509 4.27 4.09 15.09
CA TRP A 509 3.91 2.72 14.70
C TRP A 509 2.69 2.67 13.75
N GLY A 510 2.51 3.73 12.95
CA GLY A 510 1.57 3.79 11.83
C GLY A 510 0.20 4.39 12.15
N TRP A 511 0.07 5.14 13.26
CA TRP A 511 -1.22 5.70 13.68
C TRP A 511 -1.38 7.15 13.21
N SER A 512 -2.50 7.82 13.53
CA SER A 512 -2.68 9.24 13.17
C SER A 512 -3.49 9.99 14.22
N VAL A 513 -2.86 10.98 14.84
CA VAL A 513 -3.54 12.08 15.54
C VAL A 513 -4.10 13.04 14.49
N ILE A 514 -5.34 13.53 14.69
CA ILE A 514 -6.00 14.43 13.72
C ILE A 514 -5.94 15.86 14.22
N VAL A 515 -4.87 16.57 13.82
CA VAL A 515 -4.67 17.99 14.13
C VAL A 515 -5.75 18.89 13.53
N GLU A 516 -6.40 19.72 14.37
CA GLU A 516 -7.16 20.92 13.94
C GLU A 516 -6.67 22.25 14.59
N HIS A 517 -5.37 22.58 14.50
CA HIS A 517 -4.93 23.87 13.92
C HIS A 517 -5.83 25.13 13.98
N PRO A 518 -6.08 25.84 15.11
CA PRO A 518 -6.97 27.00 15.13
C PRO A 518 -6.40 28.33 14.56
N SER A 519 -5.37 28.33 13.70
CA SER A 519 -4.94 29.55 12.98
C SER A 519 -4.13 29.35 11.68
N GLY A 520 -4.76 29.63 10.54
CA GLY A 520 -4.16 30.38 9.41
C GLY A 520 -2.97 29.82 8.61
N TYR A 521 -3.27 29.11 7.51
CA TYR A 521 -2.51 29.05 6.24
C TYR A 521 -0.97 29.32 6.25
N GLN A 522 -0.18 28.27 6.01
CA GLN A 522 0.51 28.10 4.72
C GLN A 522 0.95 26.64 4.46
N SER A 523 1.51 26.37 3.29
CA SER A 523 1.72 25.03 2.72
C SER A 523 3.15 24.51 2.87
N TYR A 524 3.34 23.18 2.92
CA TYR A 524 4.02 22.40 1.86
C TYR A 524 3.76 20.89 2.07
N HIS A 525 3.85 20.08 0.99
CA HIS A 525 3.66 18.62 1.03
C HIS A 525 4.93 17.91 0.57
N ALA A 526 5.41 16.95 1.36
CA ALA A 526 6.30 15.87 0.91
C ALA A 526 6.15 14.67 1.86
N GLN A 527 5.41 13.65 1.45
CA GLN A 527 5.42 12.33 2.10
C GLN A 527 4.81 11.27 1.18
N SER A 528 5.52 10.17 1.01
CA SER A 528 5.05 8.94 0.39
C SER A 528 5.37 7.78 1.31
N SER A 529 4.38 6.98 1.70
CA SER A 529 4.58 5.82 2.57
C SER A 529 3.57 4.72 2.23
N SER A 530 4.00 3.45 2.33
CA SER A 530 3.09 2.30 2.17
C SER A 530 3.62 1.00 2.79
N ALA A 531 3.01 0.60 3.91
CA ALA A 531 2.93 -0.79 4.40
C ALA A 531 1.48 -0.97 4.95
N ALA A 532 0.73 -2.06 4.75
CA ALA A 532 1.00 -3.49 4.51
C ALA A 532 1.25 -4.30 5.79
N ALA A 533 0.49 -5.39 5.95
CA ALA A 533 0.36 -6.20 7.17
C ALA A 533 0.25 -7.72 6.80
N PRO A 534 0.12 -8.69 7.72
CA PRO A 534 1.14 -9.73 7.87
C PRO A 534 0.71 -11.14 7.44
N VAL A 535 1.67 -12.09 7.47
CA VAL A 535 1.45 -13.51 7.11
C VAL A 535 2.15 -14.44 8.11
N VAL A 536 1.41 -15.40 8.66
CA VAL A 536 1.94 -16.45 9.55
C VAL A 536 2.54 -17.59 8.74
N VAL A 537 3.71 -18.10 9.15
CA VAL A 537 4.38 -19.27 8.54
C VAL A 537 4.57 -20.39 9.56
N VAL A 538 4.20 -21.61 9.20
CA VAL A 538 4.46 -22.83 10.00
C VAL A 538 5.59 -23.61 9.36
N VAL A 539 6.67 -23.86 10.10
CA VAL A 539 7.84 -24.63 9.64
C VAL A 539 7.87 -26.00 10.30
N THR A 540 8.07 -27.06 9.52
CA THR A 540 8.32 -28.42 10.03
C THR A 540 9.70 -28.91 9.57
N SER A 541 10.52 -29.37 10.51
CA SER A 541 11.90 -29.80 10.25
C SER A 541 11.98 -31.28 9.88
N THR A 542 12.68 -31.61 8.80
CA THR A 542 13.18 -32.97 8.56
C THR A 542 14.67 -32.94 8.17
N TYR A 543 15.52 -33.45 9.06
CA TYR A 543 16.93 -33.70 8.75
C TYR A 543 17.06 -34.85 7.75
N TYR A 544 18.03 -34.76 6.84
CA TYR A 544 18.69 -35.95 6.27
C TYR A 544 20.20 -35.71 6.15
N ALA A 545 20.98 -36.75 6.45
CA ALA A 545 22.44 -36.65 6.58
C ALA A 545 23.16 -36.84 5.23
N ALA A 546 24.36 -36.27 5.11
CA ALA A 546 25.23 -36.45 3.96
C ALA A 546 26.03 -37.76 4.04
N SER A 547 26.11 -38.48 2.91
CA SER A 547 27.04 -39.59 2.68
C SER A 547 27.44 -39.62 1.20
N GLY A 548 28.71 -39.38 0.89
CA GLY A 548 29.21 -39.25 -0.48
C GLY A 548 29.73 -40.56 -1.10
N ILE A 549 30.07 -40.51 -2.40
CA ILE A 549 30.81 -41.52 -3.17
C ILE A 549 31.67 -40.81 -4.24
N ALA A 550 32.68 -41.51 -4.77
CA ALA A 550 33.85 -40.96 -5.49
C ALA A 550 33.61 -40.62 -7.00
N PRO A 551 34.55 -39.94 -7.70
CA PRO A 551 34.32 -39.33 -9.00
C PRO A 551 34.62 -40.25 -10.20
N LEU A 552 34.20 -39.82 -11.40
CA LEU A 552 34.60 -40.38 -12.69
C LEU A 552 35.11 -39.29 -13.64
N SER A 553 36.24 -39.58 -14.30
CA SER A 553 36.91 -38.72 -15.27
C SER A 553 36.77 -39.25 -16.70
N THR A 554 36.80 -38.38 -17.71
CA THR A 554 37.62 -38.43 -18.96
C THR A 554 36.95 -37.66 -20.11
N GLY A 555 37.72 -37.26 -21.13
CA GLY A 555 37.17 -37.07 -22.48
C GLY A 555 37.23 -35.67 -23.11
N SER A 556 38.41 -35.04 -23.19
CA SER A 556 38.64 -34.02 -24.22
C SER A 556 38.87 -34.67 -25.60
N PRO A 557 38.53 -33.98 -26.69
CA PRO A 557 39.41 -33.97 -27.86
C PRO A 557 39.82 -32.55 -28.27
N THR A 558 41.08 -32.39 -28.64
CA THR A 558 41.69 -31.14 -29.11
C THR A 558 41.47 -30.91 -30.60
N ILE A 559 41.34 -29.64 -31.01
CA ILE A 559 41.61 -29.20 -32.39
C ILE A 559 42.59 -28.02 -32.32
N GLU A 560 43.72 -28.14 -33.01
CA GLU A 560 44.69 -27.05 -33.16
C GLU A 560 44.47 -26.28 -34.46
N THR A 561 44.52 -24.95 -34.41
CA THR A 561 44.96 -24.12 -35.54
C THR A 561 45.73 -22.91 -35.03
N ASN A 562 46.93 -22.69 -35.55
CA ASN A 562 47.85 -21.62 -35.15
C ASN A 562 47.67 -20.37 -36.04
N THR A 563 47.38 -19.20 -35.45
CA THR A 563 47.68 -17.89 -36.04
C THR A 563 47.99 -16.86 -34.95
N ASN A 564 49.24 -16.37 -34.91
CA ASN A 564 49.65 -15.29 -34.00
C ASN A 564 49.05 -13.95 -34.44
N ALA A 565 48.28 -13.30 -33.57
CA ALA A 565 47.91 -11.89 -33.67
C ALA A 565 47.89 -11.27 -32.26
N THR A 566 48.94 -10.52 -31.91
CA THR A 566 49.10 -9.99 -30.55
C THR A 566 48.22 -8.77 -30.31
N ILE A 567 47.28 -8.88 -29.36
CA ILE A 567 46.49 -7.77 -28.81
C ILE A 567 46.66 -7.83 -27.27
N PRO A 568 46.81 -6.69 -26.55
CA PRO A 568 47.20 -6.72 -25.15
C PRO A 568 46.18 -7.39 -24.23
N SER A 569 46.66 -8.26 -23.34
CA SER A 569 45.85 -8.79 -22.24
C SER A 569 45.54 -7.69 -21.23
N TYR A 570 44.27 -7.30 -21.10
CA TYR A 570 43.82 -6.71 -19.84
C TYR A 570 44.04 -7.71 -18.71
N GLY A 571 44.61 -7.25 -17.61
CA GLY A 571 44.91 -8.10 -16.47
C GLY A 571 43.64 -8.67 -15.84
N SER A 572 43.71 -9.92 -15.38
CA SER A 572 42.68 -10.52 -14.54
C SER A 572 42.60 -9.77 -13.20
N ILE A 573 41.65 -8.85 -13.06
CA ILE A 573 41.29 -8.30 -11.75
C ILE A 573 40.68 -9.46 -10.94
N ALA A 574 41.24 -9.73 -9.77
CA ALA A 574 40.80 -10.83 -8.93
C ALA A 574 39.41 -10.52 -8.35
N SER A 575 38.42 -11.35 -8.66
CA SER A 575 37.15 -11.37 -7.94
C SER A 575 37.39 -12.01 -6.57
N THR A 576 37.77 -11.20 -5.57
CA THR A 576 37.82 -11.54 -4.13
C THR A 576 38.13 -10.29 -3.28
N THR A 577 37.33 -9.23 -3.41
CA THR A 577 37.21 -8.23 -2.34
C THR A 577 36.30 -8.81 -1.25
N ALA A 578 36.90 -9.51 -0.28
CA ALA A 578 36.20 -9.80 0.96
C ALA A 578 35.87 -8.47 1.65
N TYR A 579 34.59 -8.20 1.89
CA TYR A 579 34.16 -6.93 2.49
C TYR A 579 34.70 -6.84 3.93
N PRO A 580 35.40 -5.74 4.30
CA PRO A 580 36.11 -5.68 5.57
C PRO A 580 35.15 -5.52 6.74
N SER A 581 34.91 -6.64 7.44
CA SER A 581 34.29 -6.67 8.77
C SER A 581 34.95 -5.65 9.72
N PRO A 582 34.22 -5.13 10.72
CA PRO A 582 34.83 -4.30 11.76
C PRO A 582 35.95 -5.07 12.47
N SER A 583 36.96 -4.33 12.91
CA SER A 583 38.00 -4.87 13.81
C SER A 583 37.62 -4.49 15.24
N PRO A 584 37.75 -5.40 16.22
CA PRO A 584 37.41 -5.11 17.62
C PRO A 584 38.32 -4.01 18.19
N THR A 585 37.82 -3.31 19.21
CA THR A 585 38.56 -2.23 19.87
C THR A 585 39.56 -2.84 20.88
N ALA A 586 40.30 -2.00 21.63
CA ALA A 586 41.47 -2.44 22.41
C ALA A 586 41.13 -2.90 23.85
N GLY A 587 39.88 -3.27 24.10
CA GLY A 587 39.38 -3.91 25.32
C GLY A 587 38.96 -2.95 26.44
N ASN A 588 37.80 -3.24 27.04
CA ASN A 588 37.12 -2.46 28.09
C ASN A 588 36.53 -1.13 27.57
N GLU A 589 35.65 -1.22 26.57
CA GLU A 589 34.89 -0.10 26.01
C GLU A 589 33.66 0.29 26.88
N ASP A 590 33.78 0.19 28.21
CA ASP A 590 32.74 0.64 29.14
C ASP A 590 32.60 2.16 29.07
N GLY A 591 31.36 2.68 29.04
CA GLY A 591 31.10 4.11 28.89
C GLY A 591 29.91 4.61 29.70
N GLU A 592 29.85 5.91 29.91
CA GLU A 592 28.72 6.59 30.55
C GLU A 592 28.46 7.93 29.85
N ALA A 593 27.30 8.05 29.20
CA ALA A 593 26.85 9.29 28.57
C ALA A 593 25.70 9.91 29.38
N THR A 594 25.84 11.19 29.73
CA THR A 594 24.73 11.96 30.30
C THR A 594 23.70 12.23 29.21
N THR A 595 22.45 11.85 29.43
CA THR A 595 21.33 12.25 28.58
C THR A 595 20.52 13.36 29.25
N THR A 596 19.89 14.21 28.45
CA THR A 596 19.10 15.36 28.93
C THR A 596 17.72 15.32 28.28
N PRO A 597 16.62 15.37 29.06
CA PRO A 597 15.28 15.46 28.50
C PRO A 597 15.08 16.78 27.74
N GLU A 598 14.33 16.72 26.65
CA GLU A 598 13.72 17.88 26.01
C GLU A 598 12.59 18.51 26.85
N ASP A 599 12.06 19.66 26.42
CA ASP A 599 10.82 20.22 26.98
C ASP A 599 9.69 19.18 26.89
N TYR A 600 8.93 18.99 27.98
CA TYR A 600 7.89 17.96 28.14
C TYR A 600 8.39 16.51 28.03
N GLU A 601 9.69 16.26 28.23
CA GLU A 601 10.30 14.92 28.12
C GLU A 601 10.01 14.26 26.75
N SER A 602 10.01 15.06 25.68
CA SER A 602 9.68 14.60 24.33
C SER A 602 10.73 13.69 23.68
N GLY A 603 11.93 13.63 24.27
CA GLY A 603 13.08 12.87 23.81
C GLY A 603 14.27 13.07 24.74
N TYR A 604 15.28 12.21 24.61
CA TYR A 604 16.42 12.14 25.54
C TYR A 604 17.75 12.31 24.79
N LEU A 605 18.15 13.58 24.62
CA LEU A 605 19.29 13.96 23.80
C LEU A 605 20.61 13.65 24.51
N THR A 606 21.41 12.82 23.84
CA THR A 606 22.63 12.23 24.36
C THR A 606 23.82 12.63 23.49
N PRO A 607 24.88 13.28 24.02
CA PRO A 607 26.01 13.72 23.22
C PRO A 607 26.91 12.56 22.79
N VAL A 608 27.18 12.44 21.49
CA VAL A 608 27.97 11.39 20.83
C VAL A 608 29.05 12.04 19.96
N HIS A 609 30.27 11.51 19.97
CA HIS A 609 31.31 11.94 19.02
C HIS A 609 31.32 11.03 17.79
N VAL A 610 31.00 11.58 16.62
CA VAL A 610 31.06 10.89 15.32
C VAL A 610 32.19 11.51 14.51
N GLY A 611 33.24 10.75 14.19
CA GLY A 611 34.42 11.27 13.49
C GLY A 611 35.13 12.44 14.20
N GLY A 612 34.99 12.52 15.52
CA GLY A 612 35.46 13.65 16.35
C GLY A 612 34.56 14.89 16.33
N GLN A 613 33.39 14.85 15.67
CA GLN A 613 32.37 15.89 15.69
C GLN A 613 31.28 15.54 16.71
N LEU A 614 30.93 16.49 17.58
CA LEU A 614 29.91 16.27 18.62
C LEU A 614 28.51 16.46 18.05
N MET A 615 27.69 15.40 18.10
CA MET A 615 26.28 15.38 17.72
C MET A 615 25.43 15.04 18.95
N ASN A 616 24.25 15.63 19.10
CA ASN A 616 23.30 15.35 20.19
C ASN A 616 22.20 14.45 19.62
N LEU A 617 22.24 13.16 19.90
CA LEU A 617 21.36 12.17 19.27
C LEU A 617 20.31 11.68 20.26
N ASN A 618 19.07 11.46 19.79
CA ASN A 618 18.10 10.71 20.58
C ASN A 618 18.45 9.21 20.51
N PHE A 619 18.38 8.50 21.63
CA PHE A 619 18.74 7.07 21.71
C PHE A 619 17.48 6.23 21.63
N ASP A 620 17.38 5.37 20.62
CA ASP A 620 16.11 4.75 20.21
C ASP A 620 16.20 3.22 20.26
N THR A 621 15.74 2.60 21.34
CA THR A 621 15.62 1.13 21.42
C THR A 621 14.48 0.55 20.56
N GLY A 622 13.68 1.40 19.90
CA GLY A 622 12.72 1.06 18.86
C GLY A 622 13.28 1.03 17.43
N SER A 623 14.53 1.44 17.17
CA SER A 623 15.16 1.36 15.83
C SER A 623 16.64 0.96 15.85
N ALA A 624 17.21 0.67 14.68
CA ALA A 624 18.55 0.09 14.53
C ALA A 624 19.53 0.93 13.67
N ASP A 625 19.09 2.07 13.16
CA ASP A 625 19.90 2.96 12.31
C ASP A 625 20.62 4.01 13.17
N LEU A 626 21.87 4.32 12.84
CA LEU A 626 22.65 5.42 13.43
C LEU A 626 22.85 6.49 12.37
N TRP A 627 21.89 7.41 12.31
CA TRP A 627 21.89 8.47 11.32
C TRP A 627 22.05 9.87 11.93
N VAL A 628 22.63 10.76 11.13
CA VAL A 628 22.96 12.13 11.52
C VAL A 628 22.49 13.13 10.45
N PHE A 629 22.04 14.30 10.90
CA PHE A 629 21.95 15.49 10.05
C PHE A 629 23.34 15.73 9.43
N SER A 630 23.41 15.92 8.11
CA SER A 630 24.70 16.02 7.40
C SER A 630 24.80 17.27 6.53
N THR A 631 26.02 17.67 6.15
CA THR A 631 26.28 18.80 5.25
C THR A 631 25.77 18.60 3.81
N LYS A 632 25.13 17.46 3.51
CA LYS A 632 24.45 17.18 2.24
C LYS A 632 22.99 17.67 2.20
N LEU A 633 22.36 17.89 3.36
CA LEU A 633 21.02 18.47 3.46
C LEU A 633 20.99 19.89 2.87
N SER A 634 19.85 20.31 2.31
CA SER A 634 19.70 21.70 1.90
C SER A 634 19.61 22.63 3.13
N SER A 635 19.96 23.91 2.97
CA SER A 635 19.80 24.91 4.04
C SER A 635 18.34 25.22 4.41
N SER A 636 17.37 24.55 3.78
CA SER A 636 15.95 24.55 4.13
C SER A 636 15.54 23.35 5.01
N GLU A 637 16.41 22.35 5.14
CA GLU A 637 16.21 21.11 5.90
C GLU A 637 17.03 21.10 7.21
N VAL A 638 17.56 22.26 7.62
CA VAL A 638 18.32 22.45 8.86
C VAL A 638 17.84 23.74 9.52
N GLN A 639 17.25 23.64 10.71
CA GLN A 639 16.58 24.72 11.46
C GLN A 639 17.21 25.01 12.83
N GLY A 640 18.40 24.46 13.12
CA GLY A 640 19.14 24.71 14.36
C GLY A 640 20.16 23.62 14.68
N GLN A 641 19.91 22.42 14.15
CA GLN A 641 20.72 21.22 14.29
C GLN A 641 22.16 21.45 13.82
N SER A 642 23.09 20.78 14.49
CA SER A 642 24.44 20.52 14.02
C SER A 642 24.38 19.64 12.76
N THR A 643 25.37 19.75 11.89
CA THR A 643 25.51 18.87 10.72
C THR A 643 26.86 18.19 10.73
N PHE A 644 26.86 16.86 10.67
CA PHE A 644 28.07 16.06 10.45
C PHE A 644 28.65 16.39 9.08
N ASP A 645 29.94 16.72 9.07
CA ASP A 645 30.67 17.01 7.83
C ASP A 645 31.72 15.94 7.58
N PRO A 646 31.55 15.06 6.57
CA PRO A 646 32.52 14.02 6.28
C PRO A 646 33.90 14.58 5.86
N GLU A 647 33.99 15.82 5.38
CA GLU A 647 35.29 16.45 5.07
C GLU A 647 36.09 16.88 6.31
N LYS A 648 35.44 16.97 7.49
CA LYS A 648 36.11 17.30 8.76
C LYS A 648 36.62 16.08 9.52
N SER A 649 36.07 14.90 9.27
CA SER A 649 36.53 13.66 9.89
C SER A 649 37.80 13.13 9.22
N SER A 650 38.82 12.79 10.01
CA SER A 650 40.03 12.13 9.51
C SER A 650 39.91 10.60 9.39
N THR A 651 38.78 10.03 9.82
CA THR A 651 38.54 8.58 9.91
C THR A 651 37.38 8.11 9.05
N PHE A 652 36.52 9.02 8.57
CA PHE A 652 35.39 8.73 7.71
C PHE A 652 35.78 8.00 6.42
N GLN A 653 35.03 6.95 6.11
CA GLN A 653 35.17 6.14 4.90
C GLN A 653 33.79 5.95 4.27
N GLU A 654 33.55 6.59 3.12
CA GLU A 654 32.27 6.47 2.41
C GLU A 654 32.03 5.02 1.96
N TYR A 655 30.84 4.48 2.24
CA TYR A 655 30.43 3.18 1.75
C TYR A 655 29.84 3.34 0.34
N HIS A 656 30.72 3.60 -0.64
CA HIS A 656 30.34 3.85 -2.03
C HIS A 656 29.35 2.80 -2.57
N GLY A 657 28.15 3.26 -2.95
CA GLY A 657 27.08 2.40 -3.50
C GLY A 657 26.17 1.75 -2.46
N ALA A 658 26.32 2.07 -1.18
CA ALA A 658 25.34 1.78 -0.13
C ALA A 658 24.43 3.00 0.12
N SER A 659 23.20 2.74 0.53
CA SER A 659 22.16 3.73 0.80
C SER A 659 21.22 3.25 1.90
N TRP A 660 20.57 4.18 2.56
CA TRP A 660 19.64 3.91 3.66
C TRP A 660 18.38 4.76 3.52
N ASN A 661 17.28 4.32 4.12
CA ASN A 661 15.98 5.01 4.08
C ASN A 661 15.12 4.49 5.24
N ILE A 662 15.16 5.19 6.37
CA ILE A 662 14.27 4.90 7.48
C ILE A 662 12.97 5.68 7.35
N THR A 663 11.87 4.98 7.59
CA THR A 663 10.57 5.59 7.85
C THR A 663 10.11 5.06 9.20
N TYR A 664 10.17 5.91 10.21
CA TYR A 664 9.48 5.65 11.46
C TYR A 664 7.98 5.53 11.15
N GLY A 665 7.19 4.82 11.96
CA GLY A 665 5.72 4.82 11.79
C GLY A 665 5.08 6.19 12.09
N ASP A 666 5.91 7.20 12.31
CA ASP A 666 5.67 8.65 12.18
C ASP A 666 5.30 9.07 10.76
N LEU A 667 5.68 8.26 9.78
CA LEU A 667 5.83 8.63 8.37
C LEU A 667 6.93 9.71 8.18
N SER A 668 7.41 10.32 9.26
CA SER A 668 8.72 10.95 9.32
C SER A 668 9.80 9.92 9.04
N GLY A 669 10.91 10.42 8.53
CA GLY A 669 11.96 9.61 7.98
C GLY A 669 13.10 10.45 7.46
N ALA A 670 14.17 9.75 7.15
CA ALA A 670 15.42 10.28 6.68
C ALA A 670 16.10 9.22 5.80
N GLY A 671 16.99 9.65 4.91
CA GLY A 671 17.70 8.74 4.03
C GLY A 671 18.79 9.45 3.25
N GLY A 672 19.63 8.66 2.59
CA GLY A 672 20.80 9.18 1.88
C GLY A 672 21.88 8.12 1.70
N ILE A 673 23.15 8.54 1.83
CA ILE A 673 24.30 7.65 1.68
C ILE A 673 24.81 7.15 3.04
N VAL A 674 25.62 6.09 2.99
CA VAL A 674 26.21 5.46 4.17
C VAL A 674 27.73 5.66 4.18
N GLY A 675 28.30 5.78 5.37
CA GLY A 675 29.74 5.71 5.60
C GLY A 675 30.08 4.86 6.82
N PHE A 676 31.38 4.79 7.11
CA PHE A 676 31.91 4.25 8.35
C PHE A 676 32.80 5.30 9.02
N ASP A 677 32.71 5.42 10.34
CA ASP A 677 33.59 6.30 11.13
C ASP A 677 33.84 5.74 12.53
N VAL A 678 34.70 6.42 13.29
CA VAL A 678 34.81 6.22 14.74
C VAL A 678 33.62 6.87 15.42
N VAL A 679 32.93 6.12 16.29
CA VAL A 679 31.84 6.62 17.14
C VAL A 679 32.20 6.37 18.60
N ASP A 680 32.16 7.41 19.42
CA ASP A 680 32.36 7.38 20.88
C ASP A 680 31.09 7.84 21.61
N ILE A 681 30.65 7.04 22.59
CA ILE A 681 29.54 7.32 23.51
C ILE A 681 30.09 7.28 24.94
N GLY A 682 30.49 8.44 25.45
CA GLY A 682 30.88 8.59 26.86
C GLY A 682 32.07 7.72 27.29
N GLY A 683 32.98 7.40 26.38
CA GLY A 683 34.12 6.49 26.58
C GLY A 683 33.99 5.15 25.85
N SER A 684 32.76 4.72 25.51
CA SER A 684 32.52 3.49 24.76
C SER A 684 32.76 3.74 23.27
N THR A 685 33.78 3.11 22.65
CA THR A 685 34.22 3.43 21.29
C THR A 685 34.13 2.26 20.31
N VAL A 686 33.46 2.49 19.18
CA VAL A 686 33.49 1.61 18.00
C VAL A 686 34.30 2.29 16.89
N GLN A 687 35.44 1.69 16.51
CA GLN A 687 36.42 2.28 15.58
C GLN A 687 35.95 2.34 14.11
N LYS A 688 34.90 1.59 13.77
CA LYS A 688 34.35 1.50 12.42
C LYS A 688 32.84 1.21 12.47
N GLN A 689 32.11 2.10 13.13
CA GLN A 689 30.66 2.05 13.19
C GLN A 689 30.07 2.49 11.85
N CYS A 690 28.94 1.91 11.43
CA CYS A 690 28.15 2.44 10.33
C CYS A 690 27.50 3.76 10.74
N VAL A 691 27.63 4.78 9.90
CA VAL A 691 27.04 6.11 10.09
C VAL A 691 26.27 6.48 8.83
N GLU A 692 24.99 6.76 9.00
CA GLU A 692 24.02 7.02 7.94
C GLU A 692 23.86 8.55 7.77
N LEU A 693 24.29 9.09 6.62
CA LEU A 693 24.30 10.52 6.37
C LEU A 693 23.01 10.93 5.67
N ALA A 694 22.23 11.81 6.29
CA ALA A 694 20.98 12.31 5.70
C ALA A 694 21.26 13.21 4.48
N GLU A 695 20.62 12.88 3.37
CA GLU A 695 20.50 13.71 2.15
C GLU A 695 19.07 14.28 1.99
N TYR A 696 18.10 13.76 2.75
CA TYR A 696 16.83 14.41 3.05
C TYR A 696 16.40 14.08 4.49
N VAL A 697 15.59 14.97 5.08
CA VAL A 697 14.86 14.72 6.33
C VAL A 697 13.43 15.24 6.22
N SER A 698 12.49 14.52 6.82
CA SER A 698 11.08 14.94 6.87
C SER A 698 10.83 16.16 7.78
N GLN A 699 9.76 16.91 7.53
CA GLN A 699 9.47 18.17 8.24
C GLN A 699 9.35 18.04 9.77
N ALA A 700 8.91 16.89 10.29
CA ALA A 700 8.83 16.64 11.74
C ALA A 700 10.21 16.57 12.42
N MET A 701 11.21 16.02 11.72
CA MET A 701 12.61 16.01 12.17
C MET A 701 13.25 17.41 12.04
N ILE A 702 12.83 18.21 11.06
CA ILE A 702 13.34 19.58 10.87
C ILE A 702 12.84 20.53 11.98
N SER A 703 11.61 20.34 12.48
CA SER A 703 11.03 21.19 13.54
C SER A 703 11.72 21.05 14.89
N ASP A 704 12.20 19.85 15.22
CA ASP A 704 13.03 19.58 16.39
C ASP A 704 14.43 20.17 16.17
N SER A 705 14.66 21.38 16.67
CA SER A 705 15.87 22.16 16.40
C SER A 705 17.09 21.80 17.25
N ASP A 706 16.96 20.89 18.22
CA ASP A 706 18.02 20.53 19.16
C ASP A 706 18.50 19.06 19.00
N SER A 707 17.72 18.19 18.33
CA SER A 707 18.16 16.84 17.93
C SER A 707 18.98 16.84 16.63
N ASP A 708 20.22 16.32 16.69
CA ASP A 708 21.14 16.21 15.55
C ASP A 708 21.00 14.87 14.77
N GLY A 709 20.09 13.98 15.18
CA GLY A 709 19.86 12.66 14.60
C GLY A 709 19.43 11.60 15.61
N ILE A 710 19.45 10.32 15.22
CA ILE A 710 19.02 9.19 16.06
C ILE A 710 20.10 8.11 16.09
N LEU A 711 20.30 7.51 17.27
CA LEU A 711 21.16 6.36 17.49
C LEU A 711 20.31 5.14 17.88
N GLY A 712 20.12 4.23 16.92
CA GLY A 712 19.38 2.99 17.10
C GLY A 712 20.08 2.01 18.03
N LEU A 713 19.34 1.50 19.01
CA LEU A 713 19.79 0.53 20.01
C LEU A 713 18.99 -0.78 19.99
N ALA A 714 18.14 -0.98 18.98
CA ALA A 714 17.49 -2.27 18.67
C ALA A 714 18.49 -3.27 18.03
N PHE A 715 17.99 -4.31 17.37
CA PHE A 715 18.79 -5.37 16.75
C PHE A 715 18.95 -5.17 15.24
N SER A 716 20.11 -5.54 14.66
CA SER A 716 20.46 -5.30 13.24
C SER A 716 19.51 -5.86 12.19
N SER A 717 18.64 -6.81 12.54
CA SER A 717 17.65 -7.39 11.61
C SER A 717 16.68 -6.36 11.03
N ILE A 718 16.52 -5.20 11.67
CA ILE A 718 15.69 -4.07 11.19
C ILE A 718 16.48 -2.84 10.74
N ASN A 719 17.82 -2.89 10.64
CA ASN A 719 18.60 -1.78 10.08
C ASN A 719 18.31 -1.60 8.57
N THR A 720 18.23 -0.34 8.08
CA THR A 720 17.79 -0.04 6.71
C THR A 720 18.89 0.06 5.64
N VAL A 721 20.17 -0.20 5.97
CA VAL A 721 21.26 -0.15 4.97
C VAL A 721 21.09 -1.22 3.88
N GLU A 722 20.93 -0.76 2.64
CA GLU A 722 21.13 -1.55 1.43
C GLU A 722 22.52 -1.27 0.83
N PRO A 723 23.18 -2.26 0.16
CA PRO A 723 22.71 -3.61 -0.13
C PRO A 723 22.99 -4.64 0.98
N GLN A 724 23.56 -4.22 2.11
CA GLN A 724 23.89 -5.09 3.23
C GLN A 724 23.60 -4.38 4.55
N GLN A 725 22.64 -4.91 5.32
CA GLN A 725 22.33 -4.43 6.67
C GLN A 725 23.57 -4.43 7.56
N GLN A 726 23.68 -3.42 8.42
CA GLN A 726 24.81 -3.21 9.33
C GLN A 726 24.44 -3.51 10.78
N LYS A 727 25.46 -3.72 11.61
CA LYS A 727 25.32 -3.85 13.06
C LYS A 727 25.03 -2.50 13.71
N THR A 728 24.17 -2.49 14.73
CA THR A 728 23.96 -1.32 15.58
C THR A 728 25.22 -1.02 16.40
N PHE A 729 25.32 0.17 16.99
CA PHE A 729 26.45 0.52 17.86
C PHE A 729 26.63 -0.51 18.99
N PHE A 730 25.53 -0.87 19.66
CA PHE A 730 25.55 -1.84 20.75
C PHE A 730 26.04 -3.21 20.29
N GLU A 731 25.55 -3.72 19.15
CA GLU A 731 26.00 -5.00 18.60
C GLU A 731 27.47 -5.01 18.14
N ASN A 732 28.06 -3.85 17.82
CA ASN A 732 29.47 -3.73 17.49
C ASN A 732 30.37 -3.67 18.73
N VAL A 733 29.93 -3.03 19.82
CA VAL A 733 30.73 -2.88 21.05
C VAL A 733 30.54 -4.03 22.05
N MET A 734 29.44 -4.79 21.99
CA MET A 734 29.01 -5.77 23.00
C MET A 734 30.10 -6.76 23.46
N ASP A 735 30.95 -7.23 22.56
CA ASP A 735 32.02 -8.19 22.85
C ASP A 735 33.24 -7.56 23.57
N ASP A 736 33.39 -6.22 23.51
CA ASP A 736 34.49 -5.45 24.11
C ASP A 736 34.10 -4.75 25.44
N LEU A 737 32.85 -4.90 25.89
CA LEU A 737 32.31 -4.42 27.18
C LEU A 737 32.64 -5.36 28.35
N SER A 738 32.74 -4.83 29.58
CA SER A 738 32.83 -5.64 30.82
C SER A 738 31.58 -6.52 31.05
N SER A 739 30.42 -6.04 30.60
CA SER A 739 29.13 -6.76 30.63
C SER A 739 28.41 -6.52 29.30
N PRO A 740 27.85 -7.54 28.62
CA PRO A 740 27.19 -7.40 27.32
C PRO A 740 25.78 -6.80 27.43
N LEU A 741 25.70 -5.58 27.97
CA LEU A 741 24.47 -4.86 28.30
C LEU A 741 24.68 -3.34 28.27
N PHE A 742 23.58 -2.61 28.19
CA PHE A 742 23.53 -1.19 28.56
C PHE A 742 22.38 -0.93 29.55
N THR A 743 22.39 0.21 30.21
CA THR A 743 21.32 0.67 31.10
C THR A 743 20.80 2.03 30.66
N ALA A 744 19.52 2.29 30.91
CA ALA A 744 18.89 3.59 30.73
C ALA A 744 18.34 4.04 32.09
N ASP A 745 18.82 5.19 32.55
CA ASP A 745 18.41 5.84 33.80
C ASP A 745 17.89 7.22 33.44
N LEU A 746 16.60 7.31 33.09
CA LEU A 746 15.98 8.52 32.55
C LEU A 746 15.40 9.39 33.69
N GLU A 747 15.41 10.70 33.49
CA GLU A 747 15.09 11.72 34.51
C GLU A 747 14.12 12.76 33.95
N GLU A 748 13.24 13.29 34.81
CA GLU A 748 12.26 14.32 34.41
C GLU A 748 12.93 15.62 33.95
N SER A 749 12.16 16.52 33.33
CA SER A 749 12.53 17.80 32.68
C SER A 749 13.48 18.77 33.43
N ASN A 750 13.82 18.50 34.69
CA ASN A 750 14.75 19.30 35.51
C ASN A 750 16.01 18.52 35.96
N GLY A 751 16.07 17.20 35.70
CA GLY A 751 17.16 16.31 36.06
C GLY A 751 18.16 16.09 34.91
N LYS A 752 18.95 15.02 35.02
CA LYS A 752 19.93 14.57 34.02
C LYS A 752 20.08 13.06 34.11
N GLY A 753 19.56 12.35 33.11
CA GLY A 753 19.66 10.91 33.04
C GLY A 753 21.04 10.42 32.60
N THR A 754 21.23 9.10 32.59
CA THR A 754 22.44 8.47 32.05
C THR A 754 22.14 7.22 31.23
N TYR A 755 22.91 7.03 30.17
CA TYR A 755 23.09 5.73 29.53
C TYR A 755 24.46 5.17 29.95
N GLU A 756 24.49 3.94 30.44
CA GLU A 756 25.73 3.23 30.77
C GLU A 756 25.92 2.04 29.84
N PHE A 757 27.13 1.84 29.31
CA PHE A 757 27.52 0.66 28.55
C PHE A 757 28.52 -0.16 29.38
N GLY A 758 28.31 -1.47 29.47
CA GLY A 758 29.25 -2.40 30.11
C GLY A 758 29.14 -2.56 31.63
N LYS A 759 28.40 -1.68 32.31
CA LYS A 759 28.20 -1.69 33.77
C LYS A 759 26.73 -1.56 34.17
N ILE A 760 26.48 -1.84 35.45
CA ILE A 760 25.22 -1.58 36.16
C ILE A 760 25.59 -0.85 37.45
N ASP A 761 25.46 0.47 37.53
CA ASP A 761 25.77 1.21 38.76
C ASP A 761 24.74 0.96 39.88
N LYS A 762 25.19 0.28 40.95
CA LYS A 762 24.34 -0.03 42.12
C LYS A 762 24.06 1.17 43.03
N SER A 763 24.50 2.37 42.68
CA SER A 763 24.13 3.63 43.36
C SER A 763 23.00 4.41 42.69
N LYS A 764 22.43 3.88 41.61
CA LYS A 764 21.30 4.47 40.85
C LYS A 764 19.96 3.73 41.05
N TYR A 765 19.92 2.67 41.88
CA TYR A 765 18.69 1.89 42.09
C TYR A 765 18.65 1.13 43.42
N SER A 766 17.48 1.12 44.04
CA SER A 766 17.17 0.36 45.25
C SER A 766 16.73 -1.08 44.93
N GLY A 767 16.72 -1.96 45.94
CA GLY A 767 16.21 -3.33 45.78
C GLY A 767 17.01 -4.23 44.81
N ASP A 768 16.30 -5.18 44.19
CA ASP A 768 16.80 -6.14 43.19
C ASP A 768 16.33 -5.76 41.77
N ILE A 769 17.05 -6.18 40.72
CA ILE A 769 16.59 -6.00 39.32
C ILE A 769 15.67 -7.16 38.95
N HIS A 770 14.45 -6.83 38.54
CA HIS A 770 13.45 -7.79 38.10
C HIS A 770 13.48 -7.94 36.57
N TYR A 771 13.86 -9.13 36.12
CA TYR A 771 14.08 -9.43 34.69
C TYR A 771 12.93 -10.20 34.03
N THR A 772 12.69 -9.90 32.76
CA THR A 772 11.92 -10.73 31.81
C THR A 772 12.78 -11.10 30.60
N SER A 773 12.53 -12.27 30.02
CA SER A 773 13.08 -12.63 28.70
C SER A 773 12.66 -11.63 27.64
N VAL A 774 13.55 -11.40 26.66
CA VAL A 774 13.29 -10.63 25.45
C VAL A 774 13.14 -11.58 24.26
N ASP A 775 12.17 -11.31 23.39
CA ASP A 775 12.07 -11.90 22.07
C ASP A 775 12.49 -10.85 21.04
N ASN A 776 13.49 -11.18 20.23
CA ASN A 776 14.02 -10.28 19.20
C ASN A 776 13.77 -10.79 17.77
N SER A 777 12.81 -11.72 17.55
CA SER A 777 12.51 -12.24 16.20
C SER A 777 12.18 -11.15 15.18
N GLU A 778 11.47 -10.10 15.63
CA GLU A 778 11.08 -8.94 14.81
C GLU A 778 12.08 -7.78 14.91
N GLY A 779 13.23 -7.96 15.58
CA GLY A 779 14.31 -6.97 15.70
C GLY A 779 14.21 -5.95 16.84
N PHE A 780 13.20 -6.05 17.70
CA PHE A 780 12.98 -5.12 18.83
C PHE A 780 13.31 -5.74 20.20
N TRP A 781 13.39 -4.90 21.23
CA TRP A 781 13.42 -5.32 22.63
C TRP A 781 12.02 -5.70 23.12
N SER A 782 11.46 -6.79 22.58
CA SER A 782 10.08 -7.23 22.83
C SER A 782 9.96 -8.10 24.08
N LEU A 783 8.91 -7.87 24.89
CA LEU A 783 8.63 -8.60 26.13
C LEU A 783 7.13 -8.86 26.34
N SER A 784 6.81 -9.87 27.15
CA SER A 784 5.44 -10.25 27.48
C SER A 784 4.96 -9.61 28.79
N ILE A 785 3.74 -9.05 28.80
CA ILE A 785 3.08 -8.50 29.99
C ILE A 785 1.96 -9.45 30.49
N PRO A 786 2.24 -10.42 31.37
CA PRO A 786 1.27 -11.47 31.74
C PRO A 786 0.08 -10.99 32.58
N SER A 787 0.16 -9.80 33.18
CA SER A 787 -0.93 -9.19 33.96
C SER A 787 -0.61 -7.74 34.32
N TYR A 788 -1.64 -6.94 34.60
CA TYR A 788 -1.51 -5.59 35.16
C TYR A 788 -2.31 -5.43 36.47
N LYS A 789 -2.19 -4.27 37.11
CA LYS A 789 -2.95 -3.80 38.28
C LYS A 789 -3.24 -2.30 38.15
N ILE A 790 -4.37 -1.86 38.69
CA ILE A 790 -4.74 -0.43 38.73
C ILE A 790 -5.08 -0.05 40.18
N GLY A 791 -4.38 0.96 40.69
CA GLY A 791 -4.47 1.42 42.07
C GLY A 791 -4.25 0.33 43.12
N ASN A 792 -4.80 0.55 44.32
CA ASN A 792 -4.68 -0.36 45.47
C ASN A 792 -5.43 -1.70 45.34
N ASN A 793 -6.00 -2.03 44.17
CA ASN A 793 -6.91 -3.16 43.97
C ASN A 793 -6.16 -4.50 43.77
N THR A 794 -5.41 -4.92 44.79
CA THR A 794 -4.58 -6.15 44.80
C THR A 794 -5.34 -7.46 44.52
N ALA A 795 -6.68 -7.45 44.63
CA ALA A 795 -7.53 -8.60 44.28
C ALA A 795 -7.78 -8.75 42.77
N SER A 796 -7.45 -7.74 41.95
CA SER A 796 -7.81 -7.68 40.53
C SER A 796 -6.58 -7.64 39.62
N SER A 797 -5.64 -8.59 39.80
CA SER A 797 -4.60 -8.84 38.81
C SER A 797 -5.22 -9.49 37.56
N THR A 798 -5.72 -8.67 36.63
CA THR A 798 -6.31 -9.15 35.38
C THR A 798 -5.25 -9.94 34.63
N LYS A 799 -5.53 -11.22 34.36
CA LYS A 799 -4.68 -12.03 33.49
C LYS A 799 -4.85 -11.55 32.06
N CYS A 800 -3.75 -11.18 31.44
CA CYS A 800 -3.68 -11.04 30.00
C CYS A 800 -3.96 -12.39 29.36
N GLN A 801 -5.16 -12.57 28.82
CA GLN A 801 -5.51 -13.78 28.05
C GLN A 801 -5.13 -13.64 26.57
N GLU A 802 -5.05 -12.40 26.07
CA GLU A 802 -4.81 -12.10 24.65
C GLU A 802 -3.68 -11.08 24.44
N CYS A 803 -3.08 -10.53 25.50
CA CYS A 803 -2.18 -9.38 25.39
C CYS A 803 -0.96 -9.64 24.49
N PHE A 804 -0.84 -8.81 23.45
CA PHE A 804 0.28 -8.86 22.52
C PHE A 804 1.62 -8.43 23.18
N PRO A 805 2.78 -8.75 22.56
CA PRO A 805 4.09 -8.23 22.98
C PRO A 805 4.12 -6.70 23.14
N VAL A 806 4.93 -6.22 24.07
CA VAL A 806 5.29 -4.79 24.19
C VAL A 806 6.80 -4.62 24.02
N ILE A 807 7.25 -3.54 23.41
CA ILE A 807 8.68 -3.20 23.32
C ILE A 807 9.08 -2.20 24.40
N ALA A 808 10.31 -2.28 24.89
CA ALA A 808 10.92 -1.19 25.66
C ALA A 808 11.58 -0.19 24.69
N ASP A 809 11.09 1.05 24.65
CA ASP A 809 11.40 2.02 23.59
C ASP A 809 11.75 3.41 24.15
N THR A 810 13.05 3.69 24.32
CA THR A 810 13.58 5.00 24.74
C THR A 810 13.44 6.10 23.69
N GLY A 811 12.99 5.76 22.48
CA GLY A 811 12.67 6.73 21.43
C GLY A 811 11.16 7.02 21.34
N THR A 812 10.37 6.69 22.36
CA THR A 812 8.93 7.00 22.45
C THR A 812 8.60 7.52 23.84
N SER A 813 8.09 8.74 23.93
CA SER A 813 7.76 9.39 25.21
C SER A 813 6.53 8.78 25.91
N LEU A 814 5.50 8.35 25.17
CA LEU A 814 4.24 7.83 25.71
C LEU A 814 4.21 6.30 25.95
N LEU A 815 3.37 5.88 26.90
CA LEU A 815 3.07 4.48 27.21
C LEU A 815 1.87 4.00 26.38
N TYR A 816 2.05 2.96 25.56
CA TYR A 816 0.99 2.40 24.73
C TYR A 816 0.68 0.95 25.09
N LEU A 817 -0.56 0.70 25.49
CA LEU A 817 -1.06 -0.63 25.86
C LEU A 817 -2.35 -0.94 25.10
N GLU A 818 -2.80 -2.19 25.19
CA GLU A 818 -4.04 -2.60 24.53
C GLU A 818 -5.26 -1.81 25.02
N GLU A 819 -6.19 -1.53 24.11
CA GLU A 819 -7.49 -0.90 24.39
C GLU A 819 -8.18 -1.44 25.67
N PRO A 820 -8.25 -2.76 25.97
CA PRO A 820 -8.88 -3.24 27.21
C PRO A 820 -8.12 -2.88 28.50
N ILE A 821 -6.80 -2.66 28.44
CA ILE A 821 -5.99 -2.23 29.60
C ILE A 821 -6.17 -0.73 29.81
N VAL A 822 -6.04 0.04 28.73
CA VAL A 822 -6.19 1.50 28.70
C VAL A 822 -7.58 1.90 29.17
N ARG A 823 -8.62 1.27 28.63
CA ARG A 823 -9.99 1.47 29.07
C ARG A 823 -10.20 1.09 30.53
N ALA A 824 -9.69 -0.06 31.00
CA ALA A 824 -9.84 -0.45 32.40
C ALA A 824 -9.21 0.56 33.38
N TYR A 825 -8.15 1.26 32.94
CA TYR A 825 -7.50 2.36 33.66
C TYR A 825 -8.38 3.63 33.65
N TYR A 826 -8.80 4.11 32.49
CA TYR A 826 -9.61 5.34 32.38
C TYR A 826 -11.06 5.19 32.85
N ASP A 827 -11.63 3.98 32.90
CA ASP A 827 -12.91 3.68 33.56
C ASP A 827 -12.86 3.95 35.11
N GLN A 828 -11.69 4.29 35.68
CA GLN A 828 -11.53 4.74 37.08
C GLN A 828 -11.49 6.27 37.26
N ILE A 829 -11.48 7.06 36.17
CA ILE A 829 -11.15 8.48 36.18
C ILE A 829 -12.39 9.31 35.77
N ASP A 830 -12.80 10.24 36.62
CA ASP A 830 -13.89 11.18 36.31
C ASP A 830 -13.41 12.27 35.33
N GLY A 831 -14.27 12.65 34.36
CA GLY A 831 -14.01 13.78 33.46
C GLY A 831 -13.11 13.48 32.24
N VAL A 832 -12.79 12.21 31.97
CA VAL A 832 -12.07 11.79 30.77
C VAL A 832 -12.78 12.24 29.47
N ASP A 833 -12.01 12.72 28.51
CA ASP A 833 -12.46 13.18 27.18
C ASP A 833 -11.42 12.83 26.09
N GLU A 834 -11.78 13.01 24.82
CA GLU A 834 -10.89 12.73 23.67
C GLU A 834 -10.49 14.03 22.95
N GLU A 835 -9.19 14.24 22.77
CA GLU A 835 -8.61 15.40 22.06
C GLU A 835 -7.74 14.89 20.90
N ASP A 836 -8.12 15.13 19.64
CA ASP A 836 -7.43 14.72 18.41
C ASP A 836 -7.14 13.21 18.23
N GLY A 837 -7.77 12.34 19.03
CA GLY A 837 -7.50 10.90 19.12
C GLY A 837 -6.65 10.50 20.33
N LEU A 838 -6.49 11.40 21.30
CA LEU A 838 -5.74 11.25 22.55
C LEU A 838 -6.70 11.27 23.74
N ILE A 839 -6.47 10.39 24.70
CA ILE A 839 -7.21 10.42 25.96
C ILE A 839 -6.66 11.54 26.85
N ALA A 840 -7.54 12.45 27.27
CA ALA A 840 -7.26 13.55 28.18
C ALA A 840 -8.15 13.48 29.43
N ALA A 841 -7.70 14.08 30.53
CA ALA A 841 -8.50 14.26 31.75
C ALA A 841 -8.17 15.63 32.39
N PRO A 842 -9.00 16.17 33.30
CA PRO A 842 -8.68 17.43 33.97
C PRO A 842 -7.38 17.31 34.78
N CYS A 843 -6.46 18.27 34.63
CA CYS A 843 -5.11 18.24 35.20
C CYS A 843 -5.07 18.14 36.74
N ASP A 844 -6.17 18.43 37.44
CA ASP A 844 -6.32 18.31 38.89
C ASP A 844 -7.01 17.00 39.35
N THR A 845 -7.37 16.11 38.40
CA THR A 845 -7.97 14.81 38.70
C THR A 845 -6.94 13.83 39.27
N PRO A 846 -7.19 13.20 40.44
CA PRO A 846 -6.29 12.18 40.99
C PRO A 846 -6.28 10.91 40.13
N MET A 847 -5.18 10.72 39.40
CA MET A 847 -4.89 9.52 38.61
C MET A 847 -4.50 8.33 39.52
N PRO A 848 -4.91 7.08 39.21
CA PRO A 848 -4.50 5.89 39.96
C PRO A 848 -3.11 5.36 39.52
N ASP A 849 -2.41 4.65 40.40
CA ASP A 849 -1.16 3.94 40.03
C ASP A 849 -1.40 2.82 39.00
N LEU A 850 -0.45 2.60 38.08
CA LEU A 850 -0.51 1.51 37.09
C LEU A 850 0.66 0.54 37.28
N GLY A 851 0.34 -0.69 37.73
CA GLY A 851 1.31 -1.76 37.94
C GLY A 851 1.39 -2.71 36.74
N ILE A 852 2.47 -2.65 35.95
CA ILE A 852 2.76 -3.58 34.85
C ILE A 852 3.63 -4.72 35.37
N LYS A 853 3.27 -5.98 35.08
CA LYS A 853 4.07 -7.13 35.54
C LYS A 853 5.29 -7.37 34.65
N ILE A 854 6.49 -7.16 35.20
CA ILE A 854 7.78 -7.49 34.57
C ILE A 854 8.43 -8.61 35.38
N GLY A 855 8.69 -9.76 34.75
CA GLY A 855 9.23 -10.93 35.43
C GLY A 855 8.29 -11.45 36.53
N ASP A 856 8.73 -11.39 37.79
CA ASP A 856 7.93 -11.71 38.97
C ASP A 856 7.29 -10.49 39.67
N TRP A 857 7.81 -9.28 39.42
CA TRP A 857 7.45 -8.01 40.08
C TRP A 857 6.42 -7.18 39.30
N TYR A 858 5.86 -6.17 39.95
CA TYR A 858 4.95 -5.19 39.34
C TYR A 858 5.61 -3.82 39.36
N ALA A 859 6.26 -3.46 38.25
CA ALA A 859 6.77 -2.12 38.01
C ALA A 859 5.57 -1.16 38.00
N THR A 860 5.50 -0.29 38.99
CA THR A 860 4.29 0.50 39.31
C THR A 860 4.52 1.99 39.09
N ILE A 861 4.04 2.48 37.94
CA ILE A 861 4.02 3.89 37.59
C ILE A 861 3.11 4.62 38.58
N LYS A 862 3.55 5.74 39.13
CA LYS A 862 2.76 6.52 40.09
C LYS A 862 1.71 7.33 39.34
N GLY A 863 0.49 7.41 39.89
CA GLY A 863 -0.61 8.13 39.23
C GLY A 863 -0.28 9.59 38.92
N GLY A 864 0.45 10.27 39.80
CA GLY A 864 0.89 11.66 39.61
C GLY A 864 1.71 11.90 38.34
N ASP A 865 2.36 10.86 37.83
CA ASP A 865 3.30 10.92 36.71
C ASP A 865 2.65 10.37 35.42
N MET A 866 1.35 10.05 35.46
CA MET A 866 0.54 9.60 34.32
C MET A 866 -0.12 10.75 33.54
N PHE A 867 0.25 12.00 33.80
CA PHE A 867 0.01 13.10 32.86
C PHE A 867 1.29 13.39 32.09
N TYR A 868 1.20 13.45 30.77
CA TYR A 868 2.33 13.77 29.90
C TYR A 868 2.46 15.30 29.71
N ALA A 869 1.38 15.97 29.30
CA ALA A 869 1.41 17.43 29.07
C ALA A 869 0.01 18.08 29.16
N PRO A 870 -0.07 19.39 29.48
CA PRO A 870 -1.31 20.16 29.39
C PRO A 870 -1.75 20.35 27.93
N SER A 871 -3.07 20.40 27.70
CA SER A 871 -3.64 20.69 26.39
C SER A 871 -3.27 22.12 25.94
N PRO A 872 -2.74 22.30 24.71
CA PRO A 872 -2.39 23.59 24.14
C PRO A 872 -3.63 24.35 23.60
N TYR A 873 -4.82 23.74 23.66
CA TYR A 873 -6.02 24.28 23.06
C TYR A 873 -6.66 25.36 23.93
N ALA A 874 -6.86 26.54 23.35
CA ALA A 874 -7.46 27.68 24.04
C ALA A 874 -8.90 27.37 24.51
N GLY A 875 -9.15 27.54 25.80
CA GLY A 875 -10.37 27.10 26.49
C GLY A 875 -10.33 25.68 27.07
N ARG A 876 -9.28 24.89 26.79
CA ARG A 876 -9.03 23.54 27.33
C ARG A 876 -7.76 23.49 28.20
N GLU A 877 -7.21 24.61 28.63
CA GLU A 877 -5.97 24.72 29.42
C GLU A 877 -6.05 24.11 30.85
N HIS A 878 -7.18 23.49 31.18
CA HIS A 878 -7.44 22.73 32.40
C HIS A 878 -7.42 21.21 32.18
N MET A 879 -7.31 20.76 30.93
CA MET A 879 -7.17 19.37 30.52
C MET A 879 -5.70 19.04 30.27
N CYS A 880 -5.30 17.83 30.65
CA CYS A 880 -3.97 17.27 30.42
C CYS A 880 -4.10 15.93 29.70
N TRP A 881 -3.24 15.70 28.71
CA TRP A 881 -3.14 14.41 28.03
C TRP A 881 -2.53 13.37 28.97
N GLY A 882 -3.16 12.20 29.04
CA GLY A 882 -2.63 11.10 29.83
C GLY A 882 -1.41 10.45 29.16
N GLY A 883 -0.45 10.04 29.98
CA GLY A 883 0.76 9.34 29.52
C GLY A 883 0.49 7.93 28.99
N LEU A 884 -0.65 7.34 29.39
CA LEU A 884 -1.16 6.06 28.87
C LEU A 884 -2.13 6.30 27.71
N GLN A 885 -1.88 5.69 26.56
CA GLN A 885 -2.72 5.80 25.36
C GLN A 885 -2.98 4.42 24.71
N PRO A 886 -4.07 4.25 23.93
CA PRO A 886 -4.37 2.99 23.26
C PRO A 886 -3.52 2.79 22.00
N THR A 887 -3.11 1.55 21.75
CA THR A 887 -2.51 1.14 20.47
C THR A 887 -3.53 1.20 19.33
N LEU A 888 -3.33 2.06 18.34
CA LEU A 888 -4.37 2.35 17.34
C LEU A 888 -4.32 1.48 16.06
N ALA A 889 -3.26 0.70 15.81
CA ALA A 889 -3.20 -0.19 14.63
C ALA A 889 -2.26 -1.41 14.69
N SER A 890 -1.34 -1.51 15.65
CA SER A 890 -0.38 -2.63 15.75
C SER A 890 -0.82 -3.66 16.79
N ASN A 891 -0.49 -4.93 16.52
CA ASN A 891 -0.50 -5.99 17.55
C ASN A 891 0.81 -5.93 18.36
N MET A 892 1.17 -4.74 18.84
CA MET A 892 2.38 -4.48 19.61
C MET A 892 2.20 -3.17 20.39
N GLY A 893 2.51 -3.23 21.70
CA GLY A 893 2.51 -2.06 22.60
C GLY A 893 3.92 -1.57 22.90
N ILE A 894 4.03 -0.48 23.65
CA ILE A 894 5.28 0.26 23.82
C ILE A 894 5.38 0.75 25.26
N LEU A 895 6.42 0.33 25.97
CA LEU A 895 6.84 0.90 27.25
C LEU A 895 7.82 2.04 26.95
N GLY A 896 7.24 3.21 26.66
CA GLY A 896 7.97 4.46 26.43
C GLY A 896 8.37 5.18 27.72
N ASP A 897 8.81 6.42 27.62
CA ASP A 897 9.45 7.16 28.72
C ASP A 897 8.56 7.42 29.93
N VAL A 898 7.23 7.54 29.76
CA VAL A 898 6.24 7.52 30.87
C VAL A 898 6.40 6.28 31.77
N PHE A 899 6.85 5.15 31.22
CA PHE A 899 7.27 3.98 32.00
C PHE A 899 8.77 4.00 32.32
N LEU A 900 9.64 4.31 31.35
CA LEU A 900 11.10 4.15 31.53
C LEU A 900 11.70 5.16 32.53
N LYS A 901 11.19 6.40 32.63
CA LYS A 901 11.67 7.39 33.63
C LYS A 901 11.39 7.00 35.08
N GLN A 902 10.46 6.07 35.31
CA GLN A 902 10.06 5.62 36.65
C GLN A 902 11.04 4.58 37.23
N PHE A 903 11.87 3.94 36.40
CA PHE A 903 12.67 2.77 36.78
C PHE A 903 14.10 2.85 36.26
N PHE A 904 15.04 2.26 36.98
CA PHE A 904 16.37 1.98 36.44
C PHE A 904 16.25 0.79 35.48
N ALA A 905 16.41 1.03 34.17
CA ALA A 905 16.17 0.04 33.12
C ALA A 905 17.47 -0.60 32.61
N VAL A 906 17.45 -1.91 32.34
CA VAL A 906 18.63 -2.70 31.94
C VAL A 906 18.33 -3.53 30.70
N PHE A 907 19.08 -3.28 29.64
CA PHE A 907 18.99 -3.95 28.34
C PHE A 907 20.17 -4.93 28.19
N ASP A 908 19.95 -6.18 28.62
CA ASP A 908 20.98 -7.21 28.67
C ASP A 908 20.94 -8.08 27.41
N GLY A 909 21.73 -7.67 26.42
CA GLY A 909 21.82 -8.32 25.11
C GLY A 909 22.47 -9.70 25.18
N GLY A 910 23.52 -9.86 25.98
CA GLY A 910 24.23 -11.14 26.13
C GLY A 910 23.39 -12.25 26.77
N ASN A 911 22.34 -11.92 27.51
CA ASN A 911 21.36 -12.87 28.07
C ASN A 911 19.96 -12.77 27.44
N LEU A 912 19.76 -11.89 26.44
CA LEU A 912 18.47 -11.54 25.82
C LEU A 912 17.34 -11.36 26.85
N ARG A 913 17.52 -10.35 27.72
CA ARG A 913 16.55 -10.02 28.77
C ARG A 913 16.49 -8.51 29.05
N PHE A 914 15.31 -8.05 29.46
CA PHE A 914 15.05 -6.69 29.91
C PHE A 914 14.82 -6.71 31.42
N GLY A 915 15.39 -5.76 32.15
CA GLY A 915 15.30 -5.66 33.60
C GLY A 915 14.91 -4.26 34.07
N VAL A 916 14.20 -4.19 35.20
CA VAL A 916 13.81 -2.93 35.87
C VAL A 916 14.00 -3.00 37.38
N ALA A 917 14.30 -1.86 38.00
CA ALA A 917 14.31 -1.68 39.45
C ALA A 917 13.78 -0.29 39.86
N GLU A 918 13.36 -0.13 41.12
CA GLU A 918 13.01 1.19 41.68
C GLU A 918 14.27 2.07 41.79
N LYS A 919 14.18 3.34 41.40
CA LYS A 919 15.26 4.33 41.54
C LYS A 919 15.49 4.69 43.03
N ASP A 920 16.65 5.31 43.35
CA ASP A 920 17.06 5.71 44.72
C ASP A 920 16.73 7.19 45.05
#